data_AF-A0A8H2VG32-F1
#
_entry.id   AF-A0A8H2VG32-F1
#
_cell.length_a   1.000
_cell.length_b   1.000
_cell.length_c   1.000
_cell.angle_alpha   90.00
_cell.angle_beta   90.00
_cell.angle_gamma   90.00
#
_symmetry.space_group_name_H-M   'P 1'
#
loop_
_entity.id
_entity.type
_entity.pdbx_description
1 polymer ?
#
loop_
_entity_poly.entity_id
_entity_poly.type
_entity_poly.pdbx_seq_one_letter_code
_entity_poly.pdbx_strand_id
1 'polypeptide(L)'
;MNRIIKRYITGNLEKTLYDAFVADTRSLNKSSKLYSPQDIFNGKREGAHNPKIHQKNRTITDKWLQDALNTKVETKLPKIISLQLPLILKTLQRLRATNNTHFYFKLMKKLNSTKIHWVTTSHATSVNEFEDIVPPEFYHELSNMLYKLSLRMKSFKNEDEIDALSKFTLKLISQYLELLEKTKSKTKCNSSFWRNVISVVLKSKSLVYKEQVLTLIDKLNVVSGDANLCEILKDYTNLHFYLETDQLLKLEHYIQSCLTLNKPGKSKKTEEIQLKLFCPLLVRTLQKYIMCGMVDSYDHLAKLMVLDYPSILDEHDIATIDNLCESNALTTLSTYLGLSSLANEDIAFNNLRASLLKQDISFLDILQKLKDNNIDPYSTMYVGKLDFAIFKVEGNKWPNLKYWKQEFPRILNHFKENKMPLPVQIFFVNTLMKNLVGDRYVGYVIDVLQMLYVDFKFDLPLGDCQKDCAMTTTGYHPLFKMVEYGTSAIMCSFELFEHMLKLKKRGQFEFFPEDFSYLLTIAGRLNDNMLFNYYFMKYLELYGHQSYDVKTKLWSLPDRLLWITGENFKFGISEESLKTIENMYIENGGKQLTRDSGERVFKLFYNKDDQTTDDGNKNRADSFKYKLQDVLRNKNLTEEGYSAQTDFYYADLLVSLLEYMETAHNPTSRD
;
A
#
# COMPACT_ATOMS: atom_id res chain seq x y z
N MET A 1 14.98 -32.48 -43.57
CA MET A 1 15.41 -31.58 -42.47
C MET A 1 14.89 -30.17 -42.77
N ASN A 2 14.12 -29.46 -41.96
CA ASN A 2 13.72 -29.69 -40.58
C ASN A 2 12.30 -29.13 -40.33
N ARG A 3 11.26 -29.90 -40.71
CA ARG A 3 9.84 -29.67 -40.33
C ARG A 3 9.57 -29.89 -38.83
N ILE A 4 10.59 -30.34 -38.07
CA ILE A 4 10.56 -30.51 -36.62
C ILE A 4 10.77 -29.16 -35.91
N ILE A 5 11.45 -28.18 -36.54
CA ILE A 5 11.65 -26.83 -35.96
C ILE A 5 10.36 -25.99 -36.03
N LYS A 6 9.50 -26.18 -37.04
CA LYS A 6 8.20 -25.48 -37.14
C LYS A 6 7.11 -26.05 -36.22
N ARG A 7 7.30 -27.26 -35.68
CA ARG A 7 6.48 -27.83 -34.60
C ARG A 7 7.04 -27.55 -33.19
N TYR A 8 8.25 -27.01 -33.09
CA TYR A 8 8.90 -26.69 -31.81
C TYR A 8 8.58 -25.27 -31.29
N ILE A 9 7.94 -24.40 -32.07
CA ILE A 9 7.74 -22.98 -31.73
C ILE A 9 6.29 -22.61 -31.31
N THR A 10 5.31 -23.51 -31.42
CA THR A 10 3.90 -23.15 -31.12
C THR A 10 3.11 -24.14 -30.23
N GLY A 11 3.72 -25.23 -29.77
CA GLY A 11 2.94 -26.40 -29.33
C GLY A 11 2.74 -26.67 -27.83
N ASN A 12 3.58 -26.16 -26.91
CA ASN A 12 3.60 -26.74 -25.54
C ASN A 12 3.87 -25.81 -24.34
N LEU A 13 4.13 -24.50 -24.48
CA LEU A 13 4.53 -23.65 -23.32
C LEU A 13 3.41 -22.73 -22.77
N GLU A 14 2.52 -22.18 -23.61
CA GLU A 14 1.21 -21.59 -23.22
C GLU A 14 0.26 -22.63 -22.59
N LYS A 15 0.48 -23.89 -22.93
CA LYS A 15 -0.29 -25.03 -22.49
C LYS A 15 -0.05 -25.35 -21.01
N THR A 16 1.12 -24.97 -20.50
CA THR A 16 1.61 -25.27 -19.15
C THR A 16 1.54 -24.07 -18.21
N LEU A 17 1.52 -22.83 -18.70
CA LEU A 17 1.19 -21.66 -17.86
C LEU A 17 -0.21 -21.75 -17.24
N TYR A 18 -1.10 -22.44 -17.94
CA TYR A 18 -2.41 -22.79 -17.46
C TYR A 18 -2.42 -24.02 -16.54
N ASP A 19 -1.55 -25.01 -16.76
CA ASP A 19 -1.32 -26.11 -15.79
C ASP A 19 -0.68 -25.61 -14.48
N ALA A 20 -0.33 -24.33 -14.39
CA ALA A 20 0.26 -23.66 -13.23
C ALA A 20 -0.60 -22.54 -12.62
N PHE A 21 -1.82 -22.28 -13.13
CA PHE A 21 -2.91 -21.86 -12.24
C PHE A 21 -3.55 -23.07 -11.52
N VAL A 22 -3.30 -24.27 -12.05
CA VAL A 22 -3.86 -25.56 -11.63
C VAL A 22 -3.30 -26.04 -10.29
N ALA A 23 -2.28 -25.39 -9.77
CA ALA A 23 -1.80 -25.60 -8.43
C ALA A 23 -1.75 -24.24 -7.73
N ASP A 24 -2.92 -23.65 -7.46
CA ASP A 24 -3.09 -22.61 -6.46
C ASP A 24 -3.71 -23.23 -5.19
N THR A 25 -3.18 -24.25 -4.50
CA THR A 25 -2.06 -25.21 -4.68
C THR A 25 -2.31 -26.26 -3.59
N ARG A 26 -2.67 -27.52 -3.89
CA ARG A 26 -2.94 -28.61 -2.89
C ARG A 26 -4.05 -28.41 -1.83
N SER A 27 -4.79 -27.30 -1.81
CA SER A 27 -5.89 -27.09 -0.86
C SER A 27 -7.21 -27.69 -1.36
N LEU A 28 -7.30 -29.03 -1.35
CA LEU A 28 -8.49 -29.86 -1.10
C LEU A 28 -8.02 -31.32 -1.09
N ASN A 29 -7.16 -31.65 -0.13
CA ASN A 29 -6.43 -32.91 0.04
C ASN A 29 -7.29 -34.17 0.32
N LYS A 30 -8.54 -34.25 -0.16
CA LYS A 30 -9.43 -35.40 0.06
C LYS A 30 -10.38 -35.62 -1.11
N SER A 31 -9.96 -36.40 -2.10
CA SER A 31 -10.82 -37.43 -2.74
C SER A 31 -10.04 -38.16 -3.83
N SER A 32 -9.04 -38.94 -3.41
CA SER A 32 -8.56 -40.06 -4.20
C SER A 32 -9.70 -41.06 -4.39
N LYS A 33 -10.07 -41.38 -5.63
CA LYS A 33 -10.34 -42.77 -6.06
C LYS A 33 -10.59 -42.89 -7.58
N LEU A 34 -9.64 -43.59 -8.21
CA LEU A 34 -9.79 -44.59 -9.29
C LEU A 34 -10.16 -44.06 -10.70
N TYR A 35 -9.73 -44.63 -11.84
CA TYR A 35 -9.34 -46.01 -12.19
C TYR A 35 -8.33 -46.02 -13.36
N SER A 36 -7.63 -47.16 -13.52
CA SER A 36 -6.63 -47.51 -14.54
C SER A 36 -7.21 -47.67 -15.96
N PRO A 37 -6.49 -47.28 -17.04
CA PRO A 37 -6.97 -47.32 -18.43
C PRO A 37 -6.58 -48.59 -19.21
N GLN A 38 -7.12 -49.77 -18.85
CA GLN A 38 -6.87 -51.01 -19.60
C GLN A 38 -8.07 -51.68 -20.29
N ASP A 39 -9.31 -51.19 -20.14
CA ASP A 39 -10.49 -51.91 -20.66
C ASP A 39 -11.16 -51.31 -21.92
N ILE A 40 -10.50 -50.41 -22.65
CA ILE A 40 -11.16 -49.66 -23.75
C ILE A 40 -11.12 -50.37 -25.11
N PHE A 41 -10.32 -51.41 -25.29
CA PHE A 41 -10.17 -52.08 -26.59
C PHE A 41 -10.63 -53.54 -26.55
N ASN A 42 -11.94 -53.77 -26.71
CA ASN A 42 -12.45 -54.94 -27.43
C ASN A 42 -13.93 -54.71 -27.79
N GLY A 43 -14.21 -54.57 -29.09
CA GLY A 43 -15.55 -54.34 -29.62
C GLY A 43 -16.26 -55.61 -30.08
N LYS A 44 -17.59 -55.57 -30.08
CA LYS A 44 -18.45 -56.24 -31.07
C LYS A 44 -19.78 -55.49 -31.19
N ARG A 45 -20.27 -55.40 -32.43
CA ARG A 45 -21.50 -54.73 -32.87
C ARG A 45 -22.73 -55.54 -32.49
N GLU A 46 -23.85 -54.86 -32.22
CA GLU A 46 -25.17 -55.03 -32.89
C GLU A 46 -26.31 -54.35 -32.11
N GLY A 47 -27.35 -53.92 -32.84
CA GLY A 47 -28.72 -53.84 -32.32
C GLY A 47 -29.25 -52.47 -31.90
N ALA A 48 -30.40 -52.11 -32.45
CA ALA A 48 -31.17 -50.89 -32.18
C ALA A 48 -31.75 -50.81 -30.75
N HIS A 49 -32.22 -49.60 -30.39
CA HIS A 49 -33.00 -49.19 -29.20
C HIS A 49 -32.24 -48.81 -27.91
N ASN A 50 -32.04 -47.50 -27.69
CA ASN A 50 -32.68 -46.66 -26.63
C ASN A 50 -31.92 -45.32 -26.49
N PRO A 51 -32.58 -44.15 -26.43
CA PRO A 51 -31.91 -42.84 -26.34
C PRO A 51 -31.45 -42.48 -24.91
N LYS A 52 -31.06 -43.45 -24.08
CA LYS A 52 -30.77 -43.24 -22.64
C LYS A 52 -29.37 -43.59 -22.16
N ILE A 53 -28.39 -43.83 -23.05
CA ILE A 53 -27.01 -44.18 -22.64
C ILE A 53 -25.96 -43.31 -23.34
N HIS A 54 -25.97 -41.99 -23.09
CA HIS A 54 -24.84 -41.10 -23.43
C HIS A 54 -24.56 -40.03 -22.36
N GLN A 55 -24.98 -40.24 -21.10
CA GLN A 55 -24.87 -39.21 -20.05
C GLN A 55 -23.69 -39.35 -19.09
N LYS A 56 -22.86 -40.40 -19.15
CA LYS A 56 -21.91 -40.67 -18.04
C LYS A 56 -20.56 -39.91 -18.05
N ASN A 57 -20.24 -39.11 -19.07
CA ASN A 57 -18.98 -38.32 -19.08
C ASN A 57 -19.19 -36.85 -19.56
N ARG A 58 -20.30 -36.19 -19.20
CA ARG A 58 -20.47 -34.76 -19.49
C ARG A 58 -19.81 -33.93 -18.40
N THR A 59 -18.72 -33.24 -18.72
CA THR A 59 -18.10 -32.26 -17.80
C THR A 59 -19.02 -31.05 -17.63
N ILE A 60 -18.85 -30.27 -16.56
CA ILE A 60 -19.65 -29.04 -16.35
C ILE A 60 -19.51 -28.05 -17.52
N THR A 61 -18.34 -28.01 -18.16
CA THR A 61 -18.13 -27.23 -19.39
C THR A 61 -18.94 -27.75 -20.58
N ASP A 62 -19.19 -29.06 -20.67
CA ASP A 62 -20.03 -29.63 -21.74
C ASP A 62 -21.51 -29.29 -21.53
N LYS A 63 -21.94 -29.18 -20.27
CA LYS A 63 -23.29 -28.71 -19.93
C LYS A 63 -23.49 -27.26 -20.38
N TRP A 64 -22.56 -26.36 -20.08
CA TRP A 64 -22.67 -24.96 -20.53
C TRP A 64 -22.63 -24.82 -22.04
N LEU A 65 -21.84 -25.63 -22.74
CA LEU A 65 -21.84 -25.66 -24.21
C LEU A 65 -23.17 -26.18 -24.77
N GLN A 66 -23.77 -27.19 -24.14
CA GLN A 66 -25.08 -27.70 -24.52
C GLN A 66 -26.19 -26.67 -24.29
N ASP A 67 -26.17 -25.99 -23.15
CA ASP A 67 -27.13 -24.94 -22.82
C ASP A 67 -27.04 -23.75 -23.80
N ALA A 68 -25.87 -23.54 -24.41
CA ALA A 68 -25.62 -22.48 -25.39
C ALA A 68 -25.87 -22.89 -26.85
N LEU A 69 -26.20 -24.15 -27.15
CA LEU A 69 -26.53 -24.57 -28.52
C LEU A 69 -27.80 -23.87 -29.01
N ASN A 70 -27.73 -23.25 -30.18
CA ASN A 70 -28.93 -22.69 -30.78
C ASN A 70 -29.74 -23.80 -31.48
N THR A 71 -30.85 -24.20 -30.88
CA THR A 71 -31.75 -25.25 -31.41
C THR A 71 -32.76 -24.74 -32.45
N LYS A 72 -32.82 -23.42 -32.70
CA LYS A 72 -33.82 -22.78 -33.57
C LYS A 72 -33.34 -22.53 -35.01
N VAL A 73 -32.09 -22.84 -35.34
CA VAL A 73 -31.59 -22.70 -36.72
C VAL A 73 -31.88 -24.00 -37.47
N GLU A 74 -32.90 -23.98 -38.33
CA GLU A 74 -33.12 -25.05 -39.31
C GLU A 74 -32.05 -24.96 -40.42
N THR A 75 -30.88 -25.56 -40.20
CA THR A 75 -29.90 -25.69 -41.28
C THR A 75 -30.21 -26.90 -42.15
N LYS A 76 -30.51 -26.66 -43.43
CA LYS A 76 -30.66 -27.68 -44.50
C LYS A 76 -29.35 -28.45 -44.81
N LEU A 77 -28.27 -28.24 -44.05
CA LEU A 77 -26.94 -28.81 -44.25
C LEU A 77 -26.50 -29.58 -43.00
N PRO A 78 -25.87 -30.76 -43.14
CA PRO A 78 -25.43 -31.55 -42.02
C PRO A 78 -24.15 -30.95 -41.40
N LYS A 79 -24.12 -30.83 -40.07
CA LYS A 79 -22.96 -30.54 -39.19
C LYS A 79 -22.48 -29.09 -39.05
N ILE A 80 -23.38 -28.15 -38.78
CA ILE A 80 -23.01 -26.79 -38.33
C ILE A 80 -23.28 -26.70 -36.82
N ILE A 81 -22.23 -26.48 -36.00
CA ILE A 81 -22.38 -26.24 -34.55
C ILE A 81 -22.57 -24.74 -34.35
N SER A 82 -23.78 -24.35 -33.94
CA SER A 82 -24.13 -22.95 -33.68
C SER A 82 -24.29 -22.69 -32.19
N LEU A 83 -23.52 -21.74 -31.65
CA LEU A 83 -23.59 -21.34 -30.24
C LEU A 83 -24.10 -19.90 -30.08
N GLN A 84 -24.91 -19.67 -29.07
CA GLN A 84 -25.36 -18.34 -28.65
C GLN A 84 -24.23 -17.61 -27.91
N LEU A 85 -23.67 -16.60 -28.56
CA LEU A 85 -22.59 -15.78 -28.02
C LEU A 85 -22.95 -15.15 -26.65
N PRO A 86 -24.16 -14.60 -26.43
CA PRO A 86 -24.52 -13.99 -25.14
C PRO A 86 -24.48 -14.98 -23.95
N LEU A 87 -24.88 -16.23 -24.15
CA LEU A 87 -24.89 -17.24 -23.09
C LEU A 87 -23.46 -17.66 -22.70
N ILE A 88 -22.57 -17.79 -23.68
CA ILE A 88 -21.17 -18.12 -23.44
C ILE A 88 -20.45 -16.96 -22.74
N LEU A 89 -20.63 -15.72 -23.22
CA LEU A 89 -20.04 -14.54 -22.59
C LEU A 89 -20.52 -14.37 -21.14
N LYS A 90 -21.83 -14.53 -20.89
CA LYS A 90 -22.38 -14.47 -19.53
C LYS A 90 -21.77 -15.54 -18.62
N THR A 91 -21.52 -16.74 -19.16
CA THR A 91 -20.87 -17.82 -18.42
C THR A 91 -19.42 -17.49 -18.09
N LEU A 92 -18.65 -16.97 -19.04
CA LEU A 92 -17.26 -16.54 -18.84
C LEU A 92 -17.17 -15.38 -17.84
N GLN A 93 -18.03 -14.38 -17.97
CA GLN A 93 -18.12 -13.26 -17.02
C GLN A 93 -18.45 -13.72 -15.61
N ARG A 94 -19.38 -14.69 -15.46
CA ARG A 94 -19.68 -15.30 -14.16
C ARG A 94 -18.47 -16.01 -13.58
N LEU A 95 -17.75 -16.80 -14.38
CA LEU A 95 -16.54 -17.50 -13.94
C LEU A 95 -15.42 -16.53 -13.57
N ARG A 96 -15.25 -15.44 -14.32
CA ARG A 96 -14.34 -14.34 -13.97
C ARG A 96 -14.77 -13.71 -12.65
N ALA A 97 -16.05 -13.38 -12.46
CA ALA A 97 -16.57 -12.76 -11.25
C ALA A 97 -16.38 -13.65 -10.01
N THR A 98 -16.66 -14.96 -10.12
CA THR A 98 -16.49 -15.96 -9.05
C THR A 98 -15.06 -16.51 -8.92
N ASN A 99 -14.10 -15.95 -9.68
CA ASN A 99 -12.67 -16.29 -9.60
C ASN A 99 -12.34 -17.73 -9.96
N ASN A 100 -13.17 -18.36 -10.78
CA ASN A 100 -12.98 -19.74 -11.18
C ASN A 100 -12.09 -19.84 -12.45
N THR A 101 -10.82 -19.47 -12.28
CA THR A 101 -9.83 -19.35 -13.36
C THR A 101 -9.65 -20.65 -14.15
N HIS A 102 -9.68 -21.80 -13.46
CA HIS A 102 -9.59 -23.10 -14.11
C HIS A 102 -10.79 -23.35 -15.04
N PHE A 103 -12.04 -23.28 -14.56
CA PHE A 103 -13.17 -23.54 -15.46
C PHE A 103 -13.29 -22.49 -16.58
N TYR A 104 -12.85 -21.26 -16.33
CA TYR A 104 -12.79 -20.20 -17.35
C TYR A 104 -11.93 -20.59 -18.55
N PHE A 105 -10.65 -20.88 -18.34
CA PHE A 105 -9.72 -21.20 -19.43
C PHE A 105 -9.96 -22.60 -20.02
N LYS A 106 -10.47 -23.56 -19.22
CA LYS A 106 -10.93 -24.85 -19.74
C LYS A 106 -12.06 -24.69 -20.76
N LEU A 107 -13.01 -23.79 -20.48
CA LEU A 107 -14.09 -23.46 -21.42
C LEU A 107 -13.53 -22.75 -22.67
N MET A 108 -12.66 -21.74 -22.50
CA MET A 108 -12.01 -21.04 -23.62
C MET A 108 -11.23 -21.99 -24.55
N LYS A 109 -10.49 -22.94 -23.99
CA LYS A 109 -9.74 -23.95 -24.76
C LYS A 109 -10.66 -24.81 -25.62
N LYS A 110 -11.82 -25.21 -25.09
CA LYS A 110 -12.82 -26.00 -25.83
C LYS A 110 -13.49 -25.19 -26.95
N LEU A 111 -13.76 -23.92 -26.71
CA LEU A 111 -14.31 -23.03 -27.73
C LEU A 111 -13.32 -22.83 -28.88
N ASN A 112 -12.03 -22.72 -28.59
CA ASN A 112 -11.00 -22.52 -29.61
C ASN A 112 -10.66 -23.80 -30.42
N SER A 113 -10.98 -25.00 -29.90
CA SER A 113 -10.71 -26.27 -30.59
C SER A 113 -11.78 -26.70 -31.58
N THR A 114 -12.88 -25.95 -31.69
CA THR A 114 -14.10 -26.37 -32.41
C THR A 114 -14.50 -25.30 -33.41
N LYS A 115 -14.88 -25.69 -34.64
CA LYS A 115 -15.50 -24.76 -35.59
C LYS A 115 -16.90 -24.40 -35.10
N ILE A 116 -17.10 -23.15 -34.70
CA ILE A 116 -18.34 -22.66 -34.11
C ILE A 116 -18.88 -21.52 -34.96
N HIS A 117 -20.17 -21.60 -35.28
CA HIS A 117 -20.92 -20.50 -35.84
C HIS A 117 -21.55 -19.68 -34.71
N TRP A 118 -21.24 -18.39 -34.66
CA TRP A 118 -21.65 -17.52 -33.57
C TRP A 118 -22.98 -16.83 -33.88
N VAL A 119 -23.92 -16.97 -32.95
CA VAL A 119 -25.23 -16.31 -33.00
C VAL A 119 -25.23 -15.16 -32.00
N THR A 120 -25.29 -13.92 -32.50
CA THR A 120 -25.12 -12.69 -31.70
C THR A 120 -26.37 -12.31 -30.91
N THR A 121 -27.56 -12.71 -31.34
CA THR A 121 -28.82 -12.45 -30.64
C THR A 121 -29.59 -13.74 -30.33
N SER A 122 -30.22 -13.78 -29.15
CA SER A 122 -30.95 -14.97 -28.65
C SER A 122 -32.14 -15.42 -29.52
N HIS A 123 -32.55 -14.58 -30.49
CA HIS A 123 -33.69 -14.79 -31.37
C HIS A 123 -33.32 -14.84 -32.87
N ALA A 124 -32.03 -14.74 -33.22
CA ALA A 124 -31.63 -14.78 -34.62
C ALA A 124 -31.88 -16.17 -35.24
N THR A 125 -32.53 -16.15 -36.42
CA THR A 125 -32.85 -17.30 -37.25
C THR A 125 -31.85 -17.52 -38.39
N SER A 126 -30.90 -16.61 -38.60
CA SER A 126 -29.83 -16.73 -39.59
C SER A 126 -28.45 -16.66 -38.94
N VAL A 127 -27.53 -17.46 -39.48
CA VAL A 127 -26.11 -17.45 -39.14
C VAL A 127 -25.45 -16.48 -40.08
N ASN A 128 -25.30 -15.22 -39.69
CA ASN A 128 -24.52 -14.27 -40.50
C ASN A 128 -23.88 -13.25 -39.57
N GLU A 129 -22.56 -13.35 -39.39
CA GLU A 129 -21.64 -12.21 -39.23
C GLU A 129 -20.17 -12.64 -39.02
N PHE A 130 -19.92 -13.80 -38.40
CA PHE A 130 -18.57 -14.32 -38.10
C PHE A 130 -18.44 -15.82 -38.41
N GLU A 131 -18.33 -16.19 -39.68
CA GLU A 131 -17.97 -17.57 -40.06
C GLU A 131 -16.48 -17.81 -39.80
N ASP A 132 -16.14 -18.89 -39.08
CA ASP A 132 -14.76 -19.34 -38.78
C ASP A 132 -13.86 -18.31 -38.06
N ILE A 133 -14.42 -17.22 -37.51
CA ILE A 133 -13.70 -16.15 -36.82
C ILE A 133 -14.23 -16.00 -35.39
N VAL A 134 -13.33 -15.93 -34.40
CA VAL A 134 -13.67 -15.65 -33.00
C VAL A 134 -14.17 -14.21 -32.87
N PRO A 135 -15.39 -13.96 -32.33
CA PRO A 135 -15.95 -12.63 -32.18
C PRO A 135 -15.08 -11.71 -31.30
N PRO A 136 -15.04 -10.40 -31.57
CA PRO A 136 -14.22 -9.43 -30.83
C PRO A 136 -14.53 -9.39 -29.33
N GLU A 137 -15.76 -9.71 -28.92
CA GLU A 137 -16.21 -9.72 -27.53
C GLU A 137 -15.43 -10.74 -26.68
N PHE A 138 -14.97 -11.85 -27.28
CA PHE A 138 -14.11 -12.82 -26.57
C PHE A 138 -12.74 -12.24 -26.24
N TYR A 139 -12.16 -11.45 -27.17
CA TYR A 139 -10.89 -10.77 -26.91
C TYR A 139 -11.06 -9.75 -25.79
N HIS A 140 -12.19 -9.03 -25.75
CA HIS A 140 -12.50 -8.07 -24.69
C HIS A 140 -12.66 -8.78 -23.34
N GLU A 141 -13.43 -9.87 -23.26
CA GLU A 141 -13.59 -10.63 -22.01
C GLU A 141 -12.28 -11.29 -21.56
N LEU A 142 -11.49 -11.84 -22.48
CA LEU A 142 -10.17 -12.39 -22.17
C LEU A 142 -9.23 -11.30 -21.63
N SER A 143 -9.22 -10.10 -22.21
CA SER A 143 -8.43 -8.98 -21.69
C SER A 143 -8.83 -8.61 -20.25
N ASN A 144 -10.14 -8.62 -19.93
CA ASN A 144 -10.64 -8.36 -18.58
C ASN A 144 -10.17 -9.44 -17.60
N MET A 145 -10.16 -10.70 -18.02
CA MET A 145 -9.67 -11.80 -17.19
C MET A 145 -8.16 -11.66 -16.93
N LEU A 146 -7.34 -11.46 -17.98
CA LEU A 146 -5.89 -11.28 -17.83
C LEU A 146 -5.54 -10.08 -16.94
N TYR A 147 -6.25 -8.97 -17.11
CA TYR A 147 -6.08 -7.80 -16.25
C TYR A 147 -6.40 -8.13 -14.79
N LYS A 148 -7.55 -8.78 -14.54
CA LYS A 148 -7.95 -9.22 -13.19
C LYS A 148 -6.94 -10.18 -12.56
N LEU A 149 -6.37 -11.10 -13.33
CA LEU A 149 -5.29 -11.99 -12.87
C LEU A 149 -4.07 -11.18 -12.45
N SER A 150 -3.65 -10.25 -13.29
CA SER A 150 -2.49 -9.40 -13.01
C SER A 150 -2.64 -8.60 -11.71
N LEU A 151 -3.86 -8.15 -11.36
CA LEU A 151 -4.12 -7.37 -10.14
C LEU A 151 -4.00 -8.19 -8.85
N ARG A 152 -4.18 -9.51 -8.94
CA ARG A 152 -4.19 -10.42 -7.77
C ARG A 152 -2.84 -10.99 -7.43
N MET A 153 -1.93 -10.95 -8.39
CA MET A 153 -0.57 -11.42 -8.24
C MET A 153 0.26 -10.35 -7.50
N LYS A 154 -0.19 -9.99 -6.28
CA LYS A 154 0.29 -8.83 -5.49
C LYS A 154 1.73 -8.95 -4.98
N SER A 155 2.42 -10.05 -5.26
CA SER A 155 3.87 -10.14 -5.13
C SER A 155 4.37 -11.29 -5.99
N PHE A 156 4.76 -11.02 -7.24
CA PHE A 156 5.50 -12.01 -8.00
C PHE A 156 6.84 -12.22 -7.30
N LYS A 157 6.95 -13.33 -6.57
CA LYS A 157 8.26 -13.88 -6.18
C LYS A 157 8.97 -14.52 -7.37
N ASN A 158 8.27 -14.72 -8.50
CA ASN A 158 8.75 -15.42 -9.68
C ASN A 158 8.53 -14.59 -10.96
N GLU A 159 9.61 -14.05 -11.52
CA GLU A 159 9.61 -13.22 -12.74
C GLU A 159 9.09 -13.98 -13.97
N ASP A 160 9.26 -15.31 -14.00
CA ASP A 160 8.86 -16.18 -15.11
C ASP A 160 7.35 -16.14 -15.40
N GLU A 161 6.52 -15.99 -14.35
CA GLU A 161 5.07 -15.96 -14.50
C GLU A 161 4.58 -14.66 -15.15
N ILE A 162 5.19 -13.52 -14.79
CA ILE A 162 4.89 -12.22 -15.43
C ILE A 162 5.33 -12.25 -16.88
N ASP A 163 6.55 -12.74 -17.12
CA ASP A 163 7.12 -12.81 -18.46
C ASP A 163 6.22 -13.60 -19.40
N ALA A 164 5.76 -14.75 -18.92
CA ALA A 164 4.94 -15.65 -19.69
C ALA A 164 3.50 -15.13 -19.90
N LEU A 165 2.92 -14.48 -18.89
CA LEU A 165 1.65 -13.73 -19.02
C LEU A 165 1.78 -12.58 -20.04
N SER A 166 2.91 -11.88 -20.05
CA SER A 166 3.20 -10.78 -20.96
C SER A 166 3.34 -11.28 -22.40
N LYS A 167 4.11 -12.35 -22.64
CA LYS A 167 4.22 -13.02 -23.95
C LYS A 167 2.86 -13.47 -24.49
N PHE A 168 2.04 -14.08 -23.64
CA PHE A 168 0.68 -14.49 -24.01
C PHE A 168 -0.18 -13.29 -24.41
N THR A 169 -0.10 -12.20 -23.62
CA THR A 169 -0.86 -10.98 -23.86
C THR A 169 -0.43 -10.28 -25.15
N LEU A 170 0.88 -10.23 -25.46
CA LEU A 170 1.40 -9.70 -26.72
C LEU A 170 0.91 -10.49 -27.93
N LYS A 171 0.84 -11.82 -27.80
CA LYS A 171 0.26 -12.68 -28.83
C LYS A 171 -1.22 -12.42 -29.02
N LEU A 172 -1.97 -12.21 -27.93
CA LEU A 172 -3.39 -11.85 -27.98
C LEU A 172 -3.61 -10.52 -28.72
N ILE A 173 -2.77 -9.50 -28.48
CA ILE A 173 -2.81 -8.23 -29.21
C ILE A 173 -2.59 -8.45 -30.71
N SER A 174 -1.59 -9.25 -31.07
CA SER A 174 -1.28 -9.55 -32.48
C SER A 174 -2.46 -10.24 -33.18
N GLN A 175 -3.10 -11.21 -32.52
CA GLN A 175 -4.30 -11.89 -33.04
C GLN A 175 -5.49 -10.94 -33.18
N TYR A 176 -5.66 -10.00 -32.26
CA TYR A 176 -6.70 -8.98 -32.34
C TYR A 176 -6.47 -8.00 -33.50
N LEU A 177 -5.22 -7.64 -33.79
CA LEU A 177 -4.88 -6.83 -34.97
C LEU A 177 -5.18 -7.56 -36.28
N GLU A 178 -4.84 -8.85 -36.38
CA GLU A 178 -5.20 -9.67 -37.54
C GLU A 178 -6.71 -9.76 -37.75
N LEU A 179 -7.49 -9.82 -36.65
CA LEU A 179 -8.95 -9.78 -36.70
C LEU A 179 -9.43 -8.46 -37.30
N LEU A 180 -8.94 -7.31 -36.79
CA LEU A 180 -9.30 -5.99 -37.28
C LEU A 180 -8.96 -5.82 -38.78
N GLU A 181 -7.80 -6.31 -39.20
CA GLU A 181 -7.37 -6.28 -40.59
C GLU A 181 -8.26 -7.14 -41.51
N LYS A 182 -8.77 -8.27 -41.01
CA LYS A 182 -9.70 -9.13 -41.77
C LYS A 182 -11.11 -8.54 -41.83
N THR A 183 -11.56 -7.82 -40.80
CA THR A 183 -12.94 -7.35 -40.70
C THR A 183 -13.17 -5.91 -41.17
N LYS A 184 -12.10 -5.13 -41.46
CA LYS A 184 -11.93 -3.76 -42.05
C LYS A 184 -12.99 -2.66 -41.86
N SER A 185 -14.26 -2.98 -41.66
CA SER A 185 -15.38 -2.04 -41.49
C SER A 185 -16.38 -2.42 -40.38
N LYS A 186 -16.34 -3.65 -39.84
CA LYS A 186 -17.36 -4.13 -38.87
C LYS A 186 -16.93 -4.05 -37.40
N THR A 187 -15.64 -4.13 -37.12
CA THR A 187 -15.14 -4.21 -35.73
C THR A 187 -14.48 -2.88 -35.33
N LYS A 188 -15.07 -2.17 -34.37
CA LYS A 188 -14.47 -0.95 -33.81
C LYS A 188 -13.36 -1.32 -32.82
N CYS A 189 -12.27 -0.56 -32.86
CA CYS A 189 -11.21 -0.65 -31.86
C CYS A 189 -11.78 -0.32 -30.47
N ASN A 190 -11.45 -1.14 -29.47
CA ASN A 190 -11.93 -0.98 -28.10
C ASN A 190 -10.79 -0.47 -27.19
N SER A 191 -10.95 0.73 -26.64
CA SER A 191 -9.95 1.34 -25.75
C SER A 191 -9.75 0.56 -24.45
N SER A 192 -10.80 -0.05 -23.88
CA SER A 192 -10.70 -0.87 -22.67
C SER A 192 -9.89 -2.14 -22.90
N PHE A 193 -10.01 -2.75 -24.08
CA PHE A 193 -9.16 -3.88 -24.46
C PHE A 193 -7.68 -3.48 -24.41
N TRP A 194 -7.32 -2.40 -25.11
CA TRP A 194 -5.94 -1.92 -25.19
C TRP A 194 -5.39 -1.51 -23.83
N ARG A 195 -6.16 -0.79 -23.02
CA ARG A 195 -5.80 -0.46 -21.63
C ARG A 195 -5.38 -1.71 -20.85
N ASN A 196 -6.26 -2.71 -20.83
CA ASN A 196 -6.08 -3.92 -20.06
C ASN A 196 -4.83 -4.69 -20.49
N VAL A 197 -4.64 -4.91 -21.80
CA VAL A 197 -3.51 -5.68 -22.32
C VAL A 197 -2.17 -4.95 -22.17
N ILE A 198 -2.15 -3.62 -22.37
CA ILE A 198 -0.94 -2.81 -22.14
C ILE A 198 -0.56 -2.86 -20.66
N SER A 199 -1.51 -2.63 -19.74
CA SER A 199 -1.24 -2.71 -18.30
C SER A 199 -0.68 -4.06 -17.87
N VAL A 200 -1.20 -5.17 -18.42
CA VAL A 200 -0.70 -6.51 -18.11
C VAL A 200 0.75 -6.67 -18.56
N VAL A 201 1.06 -6.27 -19.79
CA VAL A 201 2.41 -6.40 -20.36
C VAL A 201 3.42 -5.53 -19.59
N LEU A 202 3.06 -4.30 -19.25
CA LEU A 202 3.98 -3.36 -18.60
C LEU A 202 4.30 -3.70 -17.15
N LYS A 203 3.54 -4.61 -16.50
CA LYS A 203 3.92 -5.16 -15.19
C LYS A 203 5.23 -5.96 -15.20
N SER A 204 5.66 -6.44 -16.37
CA SER A 204 6.99 -7.04 -16.54
C SER A 204 8.13 -6.06 -16.33
N LYS A 205 7.86 -4.74 -16.38
CA LYS A 205 8.87 -3.67 -16.34
C LYS A 205 9.94 -3.79 -17.45
N SER A 206 9.70 -4.63 -18.47
CA SER A 206 10.65 -4.89 -19.54
C SER A 206 10.56 -3.83 -20.63
N LEU A 207 11.69 -3.16 -20.89
CA LEU A 207 11.80 -2.20 -21.99
C LEU A 207 11.54 -2.88 -23.35
N VAL A 208 11.97 -4.13 -23.53
CA VAL A 208 11.74 -4.89 -24.77
C VAL A 208 10.25 -5.08 -25.03
N TYR A 209 9.46 -5.40 -24.00
CA TYR A 209 8.02 -5.55 -24.17
C TYR A 209 7.29 -4.22 -24.36
N LYS A 210 7.77 -3.14 -23.74
CA LYS A 210 7.30 -1.79 -24.05
C LYS A 210 7.46 -1.48 -25.54
N GLU A 211 8.65 -1.68 -26.11
CA GLU A 211 8.91 -1.41 -27.52
C GLU A 211 8.06 -2.28 -28.47
N GLN A 212 7.81 -3.54 -28.08
CA GLN A 212 6.89 -4.40 -28.82
C GLN A 212 5.45 -3.88 -28.80
N VAL A 213 4.97 -3.38 -27.65
CA VAL A 213 3.65 -2.72 -27.55
C VAL A 213 3.58 -1.50 -28.46
N LEU A 214 4.59 -0.62 -28.44
CA LEU A 214 4.63 0.57 -29.29
C LEU A 214 4.59 0.19 -30.78
N THR A 215 5.35 -0.83 -31.18
CA THR A 215 5.32 -1.36 -32.56
C THR A 215 3.94 -1.91 -32.94
N LEU A 216 3.23 -2.55 -32.01
CA LEU A 216 1.87 -3.05 -32.24
C LEU A 216 0.85 -1.91 -32.35
N ILE A 217 1.06 -0.80 -31.63
CA ILE A 217 0.25 0.42 -31.76
C ILE A 217 0.49 1.09 -33.13
N ASP A 218 1.73 1.11 -33.63
CA ASP A 218 2.01 1.62 -34.98
C ASP A 218 1.29 0.80 -36.06
N LYS A 219 1.26 -0.53 -35.90
CA LYS A 219 0.45 -1.40 -36.77
C LYS A 219 -1.05 -1.12 -36.65
N LEU A 220 -1.56 -0.85 -35.44
CA LEU A 220 -2.95 -0.44 -35.25
C LEU A 220 -3.29 0.83 -36.05
N ASN A 221 -2.38 1.81 -36.10
CA ASN A 221 -2.59 3.04 -36.85
C ASN A 221 -2.81 2.75 -38.34
N VAL A 222 -2.00 1.85 -38.91
CA VAL A 222 -2.13 1.41 -40.31
C VAL A 222 -3.45 0.66 -40.56
N VAL A 223 -3.88 -0.19 -39.61
CA VAL A 223 -5.08 -1.03 -39.77
C VAL A 223 -6.38 -0.26 -39.54
N SER A 224 -6.42 0.61 -38.54
CA SER A 224 -7.65 1.28 -38.09
C SER A 224 -7.83 2.70 -38.65
N GLY A 225 -6.74 3.37 -39.05
CA GLY A 225 -6.75 4.77 -39.46
C GLY A 225 -7.04 5.78 -38.33
N ASP A 226 -7.16 5.34 -37.07
CA ASP A 226 -7.43 6.21 -35.92
C ASP A 226 -6.12 6.69 -35.28
N ALA A 227 -5.47 7.64 -35.95
CA ALA A 227 -4.19 8.21 -35.52
C ALA A 227 -4.28 8.83 -34.11
N ASN A 228 -5.43 9.43 -33.75
CA ASN A 228 -5.65 10.03 -32.45
C ASN A 228 -5.65 8.98 -31.33
N LEU A 229 -6.37 7.86 -31.51
CA LEU A 229 -6.35 6.77 -30.53
C LEU A 229 -4.95 6.17 -30.38
N CYS A 230 -4.21 6.04 -31.48
CA CYS A 230 -2.85 5.48 -31.44
C CYS A 230 -1.88 6.37 -30.66
N GLU A 231 -1.92 7.70 -30.86
CA GLU A 231 -1.15 8.67 -30.07
C GLU A 231 -1.49 8.54 -28.57
N ILE A 232 -2.79 8.47 -28.23
CA ILE A 232 -3.26 8.31 -26.84
C ILE A 232 -2.71 7.01 -26.23
N LEU A 233 -2.72 5.91 -26.98
CA LEU A 233 -2.20 4.63 -26.49
C LEU A 233 -0.67 4.63 -26.32
N LYS A 234 0.07 5.36 -27.16
CA LYS A 234 1.52 5.55 -26.98
C LYS A 234 1.80 6.35 -25.71
N ASP A 235 1.08 7.45 -25.50
CA ASP A 235 1.19 8.26 -24.29
C ASP A 235 0.86 7.45 -23.04
N TYR A 236 -0.23 6.68 -23.09
CA TYR A 236 -0.62 5.75 -22.02
C TYR A 236 0.49 4.72 -21.73
N THR A 237 1.09 4.14 -22.77
CA THR A 237 2.16 3.14 -22.65
C THR A 237 3.40 3.72 -21.98
N ASN A 238 3.83 4.92 -22.38
CA ASN A 238 4.99 5.59 -21.82
C ASN A 238 4.76 5.95 -20.34
N LEU A 239 3.64 6.59 -20.03
CA LEU A 239 3.31 7.03 -18.68
C LEU A 239 3.18 5.83 -17.73
N HIS A 240 2.48 4.78 -18.14
CA HIS A 240 2.35 3.56 -17.36
C HIS A 240 3.70 2.86 -17.14
N PHE A 241 4.59 2.85 -18.14
CA PHE A 241 5.91 2.23 -17.99
C PHE A 241 6.78 2.99 -16.99
N TYR A 242 6.84 4.32 -17.08
CA TYR A 242 7.63 5.12 -16.13
C TYR A 242 7.10 4.98 -14.70
N LEU A 243 5.77 4.88 -14.53
CA LEU A 243 5.15 4.66 -13.23
C LEU A 243 5.45 3.27 -12.64
N GLU A 244 5.44 2.21 -13.46
CA GLU A 244 5.73 0.84 -13.00
C GLU A 244 7.24 0.61 -12.74
N THR A 245 8.10 1.35 -13.43
CA THR A 245 9.58 1.29 -13.26
C THR A 245 10.12 2.32 -12.25
N ASP A 246 9.24 3.07 -11.60
CA ASP A 246 9.59 4.12 -10.62
C ASP A 246 10.56 5.19 -11.18
N GLN A 247 10.51 5.45 -12.50
CA GLN A 247 11.32 6.48 -13.18
C GLN A 247 10.68 7.87 -13.03
N LEU A 248 10.57 8.35 -11.78
CA LEU A 248 9.75 9.52 -11.42
C LEU A 248 10.15 10.82 -12.14
N LEU A 249 11.45 11.09 -12.34
CA LEU A 249 11.89 12.29 -13.08
C LEU A 249 11.48 12.25 -14.56
N LYS A 250 11.51 11.07 -15.19
CA LYS A 250 11.03 10.92 -16.57
C LYS A 250 9.52 11.02 -16.64
N LEU A 251 8.82 10.49 -15.64
CA LEU A 251 7.38 10.59 -15.51
C LEU A 251 6.94 12.06 -15.37
N GLU A 252 7.65 12.84 -14.56
CA GLU A 252 7.42 14.27 -14.37
C GLU A 252 7.64 15.03 -15.67
N HIS A 253 8.80 14.84 -16.29
CA HIS A 253 9.10 15.47 -17.57
C HIS A 253 8.03 15.11 -18.60
N TYR A 254 7.62 13.85 -18.67
CA TYR A 254 6.58 13.40 -19.61
C TYR A 254 5.21 14.05 -19.35
N ILE A 255 4.81 14.21 -18.09
CA ILE A 255 3.55 14.89 -17.73
C ILE A 255 3.61 16.37 -18.12
N GLN A 256 4.75 17.03 -17.89
CA GLN A 256 4.94 18.44 -18.23
C GLN A 256 5.04 18.70 -19.73
N SER A 257 5.69 17.81 -20.50
CA SER A 257 6.06 18.06 -21.90
C SER A 257 5.20 17.33 -22.93
N CYS A 258 4.64 16.17 -22.58
CA CYS A 258 4.13 15.21 -23.56
C CYS A 258 2.68 14.80 -23.34
N LEU A 259 2.06 15.16 -22.21
CA LEU A 259 0.64 14.89 -22.01
C LEU A 259 -0.17 15.74 -23.01
N THR A 260 -0.54 15.15 -24.15
CA THR A 260 -1.35 15.80 -25.20
C THR A 260 -2.81 15.94 -24.77
N LEU A 261 -3.03 16.34 -23.53
CA LEU A 261 -4.25 16.04 -22.82
C LEU A 261 -5.35 17.10 -23.10
N ASN A 262 -4.99 18.29 -23.62
CA ASN A 262 -5.92 19.36 -24.05
C ASN A 262 -5.44 20.12 -25.30
N LYS A 263 -5.25 19.45 -26.45
CA LYS A 263 -5.08 20.20 -27.73
C LYS A 263 -6.44 20.76 -28.17
N PRO A 264 -6.56 22.08 -28.42
CA PRO A 264 -7.81 22.67 -28.93
C PRO A 264 -8.23 22.01 -30.25
N GLY A 265 -9.52 21.67 -30.38
CA GLY A 265 -10.09 21.03 -31.57
C GLY A 265 -10.33 19.52 -31.48
N LYS A 266 -10.15 18.88 -30.31
CA LYS A 266 -10.48 17.46 -30.11
C LYS A 266 -11.98 17.22 -29.99
N SER A 267 -12.45 16.09 -30.48
CA SER A 267 -13.85 15.68 -30.32
C SER A 267 -14.13 15.22 -28.88
N LYS A 268 -15.32 15.53 -28.36
CA LYS A 268 -15.80 15.11 -27.02
C LYS A 268 -15.59 13.61 -26.72
N LYS A 269 -15.73 12.76 -27.74
CA LYS A 269 -15.51 11.31 -27.63
C LYS A 269 -14.03 10.95 -27.36
N THR A 270 -13.09 11.70 -27.93
CA THR A 270 -11.65 11.48 -27.74
C THR A 270 -11.25 11.86 -26.32
N GLU A 271 -11.78 12.96 -25.82
CA GLU A 271 -11.61 13.45 -24.45
C GLU A 271 -12.12 12.43 -23.41
N GLU A 272 -13.33 11.88 -23.61
CA GLU A 272 -13.86 10.81 -22.75
C GLU A 272 -12.98 9.55 -22.71
N ILE A 273 -12.36 9.18 -23.83
CA ILE A 273 -11.45 8.03 -23.90
C ILE A 273 -10.15 8.36 -23.15
N GLN A 274 -9.59 9.55 -23.35
CA GLN A 274 -8.39 9.99 -22.64
C GLN A 274 -8.61 9.96 -21.14
N LEU A 275 -9.70 10.56 -20.65
CA LEU A 275 -10.09 10.51 -19.24
C LEU A 275 -10.11 9.07 -18.71
N LYS A 276 -10.89 8.19 -19.35
CA LYS A 276 -11.02 6.78 -18.90
C LYS A 276 -9.70 6.00 -18.86
N LEU A 277 -8.71 6.39 -19.67
CA LEU A 277 -7.40 5.76 -19.70
C LEU A 277 -6.44 6.37 -18.67
N PHE A 278 -6.33 7.70 -18.63
CA PHE A 278 -5.32 8.38 -17.84
C PHE A 278 -5.71 8.56 -16.37
N CYS A 279 -7.00 8.72 -16.02
CA CYS A 279 -7.42 8.98 -14.63
C CYS A 279 -6.74 8.05 -13.61
N PRO A 280 -6.81 6.71 -13.75
CA PRO A 280 -6.24 5.81 -12.75
C PRO A 280 -4.71 5.91 -12.66
N LEU A 281 -4.02 6.25 -13.77
CA LEU A 281 -2.57 6.42 -13.77
C LEU A 281 -2.15 7.75 -13.17
N LEU A 282 -2.87 8.83 -13.45
CA LEU A 282 -2.60 10.15 -12.87
C LEU A 282 -2.81 10.12 -11.35
N VAL A 283 -3.88 9.48 -10.88
CA VAL A 283 -4.10 9.24 -9.44
C VAL A 283 -2.94 8.48 -8.80
N ARG A 284 -2.56 7.32 -9.38
CA ARG A 284 -1.40 6.55 -8.87
C ARG A 284 -0.10 7.34 -8.93
N THR A 285 0.08 8.19 -9.93
CA THR A 285 1.26 9.05 -10.08
C THR A 285 1.28 10.11 -8.98
N LEU A 286 0.16 10.78 -8.74
CA LEU A 286 0.00 11.76 -7.67
C LEU A 286 0.31 11.15 -6.30
N GLN A 287 -0.26 9.97 -6.02
CA GLN A 287 0.05 9.21 -4.79
C GLN A 287 1.55 8.95 -4.66
N LYS A 288 2.22 8.57 -5.74
CA LYS A 288 3.67 8.31 -5.75
C LYS A 288 4.50 9.57 -5.54
N TYR A 289 4.15 10.69 -6.16
CA TYR A 289 4.82 11.97 -5.92
C TYR A 289 4.66 12.45 -4.49
N ILE A 290 3.47 12.28 -3.90
CA ILE A 290 3.22 12.56 -2.47
C ILE A 290 4.12 11.69 -1.60
N MET A 291 4.11 10.37 -1.81
CA MET A 291 4.91 9.41 -1.03
C MET A 291 6.43 9.64 -1.16
N CYS A 292 6.88 10.18 -2.29
CA CYS A 292 8.29 10.47 -2.54
C CYS A 292 8.68 11.94 -2.25
N GLY A 293 7.77 12.77 -1.71
CA GLY A 293 8.07 14.16 -1.35
C GLY A 293 8.38 15.08 -2.55
N MET A 294 7.90 14.77 -3.75
CA MET A 294 8.16 15.55 -4.97
C MET A 294 7.19 16.75 -5.06
N VAL A 295 7.47 17.79 -4.27
CA VAL A 295 6.58 18.96 -4.04
C VAL A 295 6.07 19.62 -5.31
N ASP A 296 6.99 20.06 -6.15
CA ASP A 296 6.65 20.78 -7.38
C ASP A 296 5.86 19.88 -8.34
N SER A 297 6.16 18.58 -8.36
CA SER A 297 5.56 17.61 -9.27
C SER A 297 4.15 17.21 -8.86
N TYR A 298 3.88 16.98 -7.56
CA TYR A 298 2.51 16.70 -7.10
C TYR A 298 1.62 17.95 -7.18
N ASP A 299 2.17 19.15 -6.94
CA ASP A 299 1.42 20.40 -7.03
C ASP A 299 1.03 20.70 -8.48
N HIS A 300 1.98 20.56 -9.41
CA HIS A 300 1.71 20.69 -10.84
C HIS A 300 0.67 19.69 -11.33
N LEU A 301 0.81 18.41 -10.98
CA LEU A 301 -0.13 17.37 -11.39
C LEU A 301 -1.52 17.58 -10.80
N ALA A 302 -1.62 17.96 -9.52
CA ALA A 302 -2.90 18.29 -8.91
C ALA A 302 -3.58 19.46 -9.62
N LYS A 303 -2.83 20.51 -9.98
CA LYS A 303 -3.34 21.65 -10.74
C LYS A 303 -3.92 21.25 -12.09
N LEU A 304 -3.21 20.40 -12.83
CA LEU A 304 -3.71 19.82 -14.07
C LEU A 304 -5.00 19.02 -13.82
N MET A 305 -5.03 18.17 -12.80
CA MET A 305 -6.21 17.34 -12.50
C MET A 305 -7.45 18.17 -12.16
N VAL A 306 -7.31 19.27 -11.40
CA VAL A 306 -8.45 20.11 -10.99
C VAL A 306 -8.94 21.02 -12.12
N LEU A 307 -8.02 21.69 -12.82
CA LEU A 307 -8.37 22.68 -13.84
C LEU A 307 -8.87 22.04 -15.12
N ASP A 308 -8.19 20.97 -15.55
CA ASP A 308 -8.46 20.36 -16.84
C ASP A 308 -9.41 19.16 -16.71
N TYR A 309 -9.57 18.57 -15.52
CA TYR A 309 -10.27 17.29 -15.35
C TYR A 309 -11.05 17.14 -14.02
N PRO A 310 -12.08 17.95 -13.77
CA PRO A 310 -12.80 17.98 -12.47
C PRO A 310 -13.59 16.70 -12.09
N SER A 311 -13.51 15.63 -12.89
CA SER A 311 -14.21 14.34 -12.67
C SER A 311 -13.28 13.13 -12.61
N ILE A 312 -11.98 13.34 -12.37
CA ILE A 312 -10.98 12.25 -12.31
C ILE A 312 -11.12 11.38 -11.07
N LEU A 313 -11.44 11.98 -9.93
CA LEU A 313 -11.33 11.35 -8.62
C LEU A 313 -12.67 10.75 -8.20
N ASP A 314 -12.68 9.45 -7.91
CA ASP A 314 -13.81 8.79 -7.24
C ASP A 314 -13.69 8.88 -5.71
N GLU A 315 -14.75 8.49 -4.98
CA GLU A 315 -14.78 8.57 -3.51
C GLU A 315 -13.63 7.78 -2.84
N HIS A 316 -13.21 6.66 -3.44
CA HIS A 316 -12.13 5.85 -2.92
C HIS A 316 -10.77 6.52 -3.15
N ASP A 317 -10.54 7.06 -4.35
CA ASP A 317 -9.34 7.81 -4.69
C ASP A 317 -9.22 9.06 -3.82
N ILE A 318 -10.34 9.73 -3.56
CA ILE A 318 -10.43 10.87 -2.64
C ILE A 318 -9.96 10.48 -1.25
N ALA A 319 -10.59 9.45 -0.65
CA ALA A 319 -10.22 9.00 0.69
C ALA A 319 -8.75 8.55 0.78
N THR A 320 -8.23 7.90 -0.27
CA THR A 320 -6.85 7.43 -0.31
C THR A 320 -5.85 8.58 -0.39
N ILE A 321 -6.11 9.56 -1.26
CA ILE A 321 -5.24 10.74 -1.39
C ILE A 321 -5.37 11.63 -0.16
N ASP A 322 -6.55 11.76 0.45
CA ASP A 322 -6.74 12.56 1.66
C ASP A 322 -5.93 11.96 2.83
N ASN A 323 -6.02 10.65 3.07
CA ASN A 323 -5.17 9.95 4.04
C ASN A 323 -3.66 10.11 3.76
N LEU A 324 -3.26 10.08 2.48
CA LEU A 324 -1.87 10.33 2.08
C LEU A 324 -1.48 11.80 2.35
N CYS A 325 -2.38 12.74 2.09
CA CYS A 325 -2.17 14.14 2.41
C CYS A 325 -2.13 14.36 3.92
N GLU A 326 -2.94 13.69 4.72
CA GLU A 326 -2.90 13.79 6.18
C GLU A 326 -1.60 13.21 6.74
N SER A 327 -1.22 12.01 6.31
CA SER A 327 -0.01 11.33 6.77
C SER A 327 1.30 12.03 6.36
N ASN A 328 1.35 12.62 5.16
CA ASN A 328 2.48 13.40 4.68
C ASN A 328 2.33 14.88 4.96
N ALA A 329 1.25 15.26 5.62
CA ALA A 329 0.97 16.62 5.97
C ALA A 329 0.96 17.50 4.66
N LEU A 330 -0.11 17.47 3.88
CA LEU A 330 -0.27 18.17 2.59
C LEU A 330 -1.69 18.75 2.46
N THR A 331 -2.15 19.46 3.48
CA THR A 331 -3.55 19.91 3.52
C THR A 331 -3.91 20.96 2.48
N THR A 332 -2.93 21.75 1.99
CA THR A 332 -3.15 22.66 0.86
C THR A 332 -3.51 21.89 -0.40
N LEU A 333 -2.86 20.74 -0.62
CA LEU A 333 -3.15 19.83 -1.72
C LEU A 333 -4.51 19.16 -1.55
N SER A 334 -4.83 18.67 -0.34
CA SER A 334 -6.15 18.10 -0.01
C SER A 334 -7.29 19.11 -0.19
N THR A 335 -7.11 20.36 0.26
CA THR A 335 -8.08 21.45 0.04
C THR A 335 -8.21 21.81 -1.44
N TYR A 336 -7.08 21.90 -2.15
CA TYR A 336 -7.04 22.24 -3.57
C TYR A 336 -7.72 21.19 -4.44
N LEU A 337 -7.53 19.91 -4.13
CA LEU A 337 -8.15 18.77 -4.80
C LEU A 337 -9.62 18.55 -4.37
N GLY A 338 -10.14 19.33 -3.43
CA GLY A 338 -11.51 19.20 -2.92
C GLY A 338 -11.78 17.87 -2.19
N LEU A 339 -10.73 17.23 -1.65
CA LEU A 339 -10.78 15.86 -1.11
C LEU A 339 -11.44 15.76 0.25
N SER A 340 -11.39 16.85 0.99
CA SER A 340 -12.02 16.92 2.28
C SER A 340 -13.54 16.73 2.08
N SER A 341 -14.08 15.57 2.47
CA SER A 341 -15.51 15.30 2.55
C SER A 341 -16.11 16.18 3.66
N LEU A 342 -16.22 17.48 3.42
CA LEU A 342 -16.65 18.48 4.39
C LEU A 342 -18.07 18.95 4.13
N ALA A 343 -18.89 18.07 3.57
CA ALA A 343 -20.32 18.33 3.37
C ALA A 343 -21.08 18.61 4.68
N ASN A 344 -20.45 18.45 5.86
CA ASN A 344 -21.04 18.75 7.17
C ASN A 344 -20.04 19.39 8.18
N GLU A 345 -19.01 20.13 7.73
CA GLU A 345 -18.24 20.95 8.69
C GLU A 345 -18.90 22.30 8.94
N ASP A 346 -18.88 22.72 10.20
CA ASP A 346 -19.34 24.03 10.64
C ASP A 346 -18.72 25.12 9.75
N ILE A 347 -19.58 25.94 9.13
CA ILE A 347 -19.19 27.06 8.27
C ILE A 347 -18.16 27.94 8.98
N ALA A 348 -18.25 28.05 10.31
CA ALA A 348 -17.30 28.78 11.14
C ALA A 348 -15.87 28.22 11.05
N PHE A 349 -15.69 26.89 11.11
CA PHE A 349 -14.37 26.27 11.00
C PHE A 349 -13.81 26.36 9.58
N ASN A 350 -14.65 26.18 8.56
CA ASN A 350 -14.23 26.35 7.16
C ASN A 350 -13.73 27.77 6.88
N ASN A 351 -14.43 28.79 7.41
CA ASN A 351 -14.01 30.18 7.30
C ASN A 351 -12.70 30.45 8.05
N LEU A 352 -12.55 29.91 9.27
CA LEU A 352 -11.31 29.99 10.02
C LEU A 352 -10.15 29.35 9.26
N ARG A 353 -10.31 28.11 8.80
CA ARG A 353 -9.31 27.35 8.02
C ARG A 353 -8.90 28.10 6.76
N ALA A 354 -9.85 28.57 5.95
CA ALA A 354 -9.56 29.39 4.78
C ALA A 354 -8.80 30.68 5.13
N SER A 355 -9.13 31.27 6.29
CA SER A 355 -8.41 32.43 6.80
C SER A 355 -7.00 32.13 7.27
N LEU A 356 -6.69 30.91 7.72
CA LEU A 356 -5.37 30.48 8.24
C LEU A 356 -4.47 29.92 7.13
N LEU A 357 -5.04 29.40 6.05
CA LEU A 357 -4.33 28.82 4.91
C LEU A 357 -3.89 29.83 3.84
N LYS A 358 -4.16 31.13 4.01
CA LYS A 358 -3.67 32.14 3.04
C LYS A 358 -2.14 32.11 2.95
N GLN A 359 -1.63 32.34 1.74
CA GLN A 359 -0.21 32.15 1.42
C GLN A 359 0.72 32.99 2.32
N ASP A 360 0.32 34.22 2.64
CA ASP A 360 1.15 35.19 3.37
C ASP A 360 1.11 35.06 4.90
N ILE A 361 0.35 34.10 5.44
CA ILE A 361 0.20 33.94 6.89
C ILE A 361 1.35 33.12 7.44
N SER A 362 2.05 33.67 8.43
CA SER A 362 3.11 33.00 9.18
C SER A 362 2.53 32.11 10.28
N PHE A 363 3.35 31.22 10.86
CA PHE A 363 2.91 30.41 11.99
C PHE A 363 2.56 31.26 13.22
N LEU A 364 3.28 32.36 13.45
CA LEU A 364 2.94 33.31 14.52
C LEU A 364 1.56 33.94 14.32
N ASP A 365 1.21 34.29 13.09
CA ASP A 365 -0.12 34.82 12.77
C ASP A 365 -1.23 33.79 13.03
N ILE A 366 -0.94 32.50 12.84
CA ILE A 366 -1.86 31.41 13.21
C ILE A 366 -2.08 31.39 14.72
N LEU A 367 -1.00 31.38 15.52
CA LEU A 367 -1.10 31.36 16.99
C LEU A 367 -1.87 32.59 17.51
N GLN A 368 -1.59 33.76 16.94
CA GLN A 368 -2.27 34.99 17.27
C GLN A 368 -3.77 34.93 16.92
N LYS A 369 -4.13 34.40 15.76
CA LYS A 369 -5.54 34.19 15.39
C LYS A 369 -6.26 33.17 16.27
N LEU A 370 -5.59 32.11 16.69
CA LEU A 370 -6.19 31.15 17.63
C LEU A 370 -6.51 31.83 18.96
N LYS A 371 -5.57 32.64 19.47
CA LYS A 371 -5.79 33.48 20.66
C LYS A 371 -6.94 34.48 20.45
N ASP A 372 -6.92 35.28 19.39
CA ASP A 372 -7.89 36.36 19.18
C ASP A 372 -9.33 35.84 19.03
N ASN A 373 -9.49 34.63 18.50
CA ASN A 373 -10.78 33.98 18.37
C ASN A 373 -11.13 33.07 19.57
N ASN A 374 -10.33 33.08 20.65
CA ASN A 374 -10.48 32.21 21.83
C ASN A 374 -10.63 30.72 21.48
N ILE A 375 -9.84 30.26 20.51
CA ILE A 375 -9.88 28.88 20.05
C ILE A 375 -8.95 28.04 20.91
N ASP A 376 -9.52 27.02 21.55
CA ASP A 376 -8.76 25.94 22.16
C ASP A 376 -8.52 24.82 21.12
N PRO A 377 -7.26 24.61 20.67
CA PRO A 377 -6.92 23.58 19.69
C PRO A 377 -7.24 22.15 20.15
N TYR A 378 -7.41 21.94 21.45
CA TYR A 378 -7.68 20.63 22.06
C TYR A 378 -9.13 20.46 22.50
N SER A 379 -10.00 21.44 22.25
CA SER A 379 -11.43 21.26 22.44
C SER A 379 -11.98 20.20 21.49
N THR A 380 -13.08 19.56 21.88
CA THR A 380 -13.80 18.55 21.07
C THR A 380 -14.14 19.02 19.66
N MET A 381 -14.26 20.35 19.45
CA MET A 381 -14.56 20.95 18.16
C MET A 381 -13.34 20.98 17.20
N TYR A 382 -12.12 21.16 17.72
CA TYR A 382 -10.93 21.47 16.92
C TYR A 382 -9.81 20.43 17.01
N VAL A 383 -9.91 19.47 17.93
CA VAL A 383 -8.89 18.44 18.14
C VAL A 383 -8.58 17.68 16.84
N GLY A 384 -7.30 17.61 16.48
CA GLY A 384 -6.81 17.02 15.22
C GLY A 384 -7.07 17.86 13.94
N LYS A 385 -8.04 18.77 13.95
CA LYS A 385 -8.42 19.55 12.75
C LYS A 385 -7.42 20.66 12.37
N LEU A 386 -6.61 21.09 13.33
CA LEU A 386 -5.61 22.14 13.13
C LEU A 386 -4.22 21.59 12.76
N ASP A 387 -4.10 20.28 12.50
CA ASP A 387 -2.82 19.65 12.16
C ASP A 387 -2.16 20.24 10.90
N PHE A 388 -2.94 20.91 10.04
CA PHE A 388 -2.40 21.66 8.90
C PHE A 388 -1.44 22.80 9.27
N ALA A 389 -1.48 23.31 10.50
CA ALA A 389 -0.62 24.40 10.93
C ALA A 389 0.87 24.03 10.87
N ILE A 390 1.19 22.74 10.84
CA ILE A 390 2.55 22.20 10.72
C ILE A 390 3.30 22.74 9.49
N PHE A 391 2.64 23.02 8.36
CA PHE A 391 3.31 23.57 7.15
C PHE A 391 3.79 24.99 7.31
N LYS A 392 3.22 25.72 8.26
CA LYS A 392 3.58 27.12 8.47
C LYS A 392 4.78 27.25 9.40
N VAL A 393 5.15 26.19 10.12
CA VAL A 393 6.33 26.12 11.00
C VAL A 393 7.62 26.31 10.19
N GLU A 394 7.69 25.73 9.00
CA GLU A 394 8.88 25.74 8.13
C GLU A 394 8.93 26.92 7.15
N GLY A 395 7.80 27.56 6.84
CA GLY A 395 7.72 28.52 5.75
C GLY A 395 8.06 27.87 4.39
N ASN A 396 8.65 28.63 3.46
CA ASN A 396 8.95 28.14 2.10
C ASN A 396 10.25 27.31 1.99
N LYS A 397 11.03 27.18 3.07
CA LYS A 397 12.31 26.47 3.08
C LYS A 397 12.51 25.77 4.41
N TRP A 398 13.01 24.56 4.32
CA TRP A 398 13.31 23.71 5.46
C TRP A 398 14.24 24.41 6.47
N PRO A 399 13.81 24.60 7.73
CA PRO A 399 14.59 25.28 8.77
C PRO A 399 15.92 24.56 9.05
N ASN A 400 16.94 25.36 9.37
CA ASN A 400 18.21 24.89 9.94
C ASN A 400 18.39 25.47 11.36
N LEU A 401 19.44 25.05 12.08
CA LEU A 401 19.69 25.54 13.45
C LEU A 401 19.84 27.07 13.54
N LYS A 402 20.39 27.71 12.50
CA LYS A 402 20.53 29.18 12.46
C LYS A 402 19.17 29.87 12.37
N TYR A 403 18.22 29.30 11.63
CA TYR A 403 16.85 29.78 11.56
C TYR A 403 16.20 29.75 12.94
N TRP A 404 16.23 28.60 13.63
CA TRP A 404 15.64 28.47 14.97
C TRP A 404 16.24 29.41 15.99
N LYS A 405 17.56 29.64 15.92
CA LYS A 405 18.25 30.59 16.78
C LYS A 405 17.75 32.04 16.61
N GLN A 406 17.23 32.38 15.43
CA GLN A 406 16.65 33.69 15.14
C GLN A 406 15.16 33.74 15.46
N GLU A 407 14.43 32.66 15.20
CA GLU A 407 12.98 32.62 15.32
C GLU A 407 12.48 32.37 16.76
N PHE A 408 13.16 31.54 17.56
CA PHE A 408 12.72 31.31 18.95
C PHE A 408 12.63 32.60 19.77
N PRO A 409 13.62 33.52 19.79
CA PRO A 409 13.47 34.80 20.49
C PRO A 409 12.22 35.58 20.07
N ARG A 410 11.89 35.59 18.78
CA ARG A 410 10.70 36.29 18.25
C ARG A 410 9.42 35.65 18.76
N ILE A 411 9.33 34.32 18.69
CA ILE A 411 8.16 33.56 19.14
C ILE A 411 7.96 33.73 20.65
N LEU A 412 9.03 33.61 21.44
CA LEU A 412 8.97 33.69 22.89
C LEU A 412 8.63 35.10 23.38
N ASN A 413 9.20 36.14 22.76
CA ASN A 413 8.81 37.52 23.05
C ASN A 413 7.35 37.75 22.70
N HIS A 414 6.89 37.24 21.55
CA HIS A 414 5.49 37.31 21.15
C HIS A 414 4.57 36.65 22.18
N PHE A 415 4.92 35.48 22.73
CA PHE A 415 4.14 34.83 23.78
C PHE A 415 4.03 35.66 25.06
N LYS A 416 5.13 36.29 25.47
CA LYS A 416 5.19 37.15 26.66
C LYS A 416 4.37 38.43 26.47
N GLU A 417 4.62 39.16 25.39
CA GLU A 417 3.96 40.44 25.08
C GLU A 417 2.45 40.26 24.89
N ASN A 418 2.04 39.18 24.22
CA ASN A 418 0.64 38.91 23.94
C ASN A 418 -0.05 38.08 25.02
N LYS A 419 0.61 37.69 26.11
CA LYS A 419 0.03 36.81 27.16
C LYS A 419 -0.68 35.60 26.54
N MET A 420 0.06 34.83 25.74
CA MET A 420 -0.50 33.73 24.96
C MET A 420 -1.19 32.69 25.87
N PRO A 421 -2.42 32.24 25.58
CA PRO A 421 -3.10 31.23 26.39
C PRO A 421 -2.34 29.89 26.40
N LEU A 422 -2.36 29.18 27.54
CA LEU A 422 -1.68 27.89 27.71
C LEU A 422 -2.04 26.86 26.62
N PRO A 423 -3.31 26.67 26.21
CA PRO A 423 -3.64 25.72 25.13
C PRO A 423 -2.96 26.06 23.79
N VAL A 424 -2.77 27.34 23.48
CA VAL A 424 -2.09 27.79 22.25
C VAL A 424 -0.57 27.60 22.36
N GLN A 425 0.01 27.78 23.55
CA GLN A 425 1.42 27.46 23.80
C GLN A 425 1.69 25.95 23.68
N ILE A 426 0.80 25.11 24.22
CA ILE A 426 0.87 23.64 24.06
C ILE A 426 0.76 23.25 22.59
N PHE A 427 -0.17 23.89 21.85
CA PHE A 427 -0.31 23.67 20.42
C PHE A 427 0.97 24.01 19.66
N PHE A 428 1.62 25.15 19.97
CA PHE A 428 2.92 25.50 19.40
C PHE A 428 3.96 24.38 19.58
N VAL A 429 4.14 23.88 20.82
CA VAL A 429 5.12 22.84 21.11
C VAL A 429 4.78 21.55 20.36
N ASN A 430 3.53 21.11 20.42
CA ASN A 430 3.13 19.86 19.78
C ASN A 430 3.24 19.94 18.24
N THR A 431 2.87 21.06 17.62
CA THR A 431 3.05 21.27 16.18
C THR A 431 4.52 21.33 15.78
N LEU A 432 5.37 22.00 16.58
CA LEU A 432 6.82 22.01 16.39
C LEU A 432 7.39 20.58 16.50
N MET A 433 7.01 19.83 17.52
CA MET A 433 7.45 18.45 17.71
C MET A 433 7.08 17.55 16.54
N LYS A 434 5.81 17.61 16.09
CA LYS A 434 5.36 16.86 14.91
C LYS A 434 6.18 17.22 13.67
N ASN A 435 6.52 18.51 13.51
CA ASN A 435 7.34 18.97 12.39
C ASN A 435 8.77 18.42 12.47
N LEU A 436 9.42 18.55 13.63
CA LEU A 436 10.81 18.14 13.82
C LEU A 436 11.00 16.63 13.60
N VAL A 437 10.08 15.79 14.06
CA VAL A 437 10.23 14.31 13.96
C VAL A 437 9.75 13.73 12.63
N GLY A 438 9.25 14.57 11.71
CA GLY A 438 8.71 14.14 10.41
C GLY A 438 9.78 13.72 9.40
N ASP A 439 10.93 14.41 9.36
CA ASP A 439 11.96 14.20 8.33
C ASP A 439 13.36 14.74 8.73
N ARG A 440 13.76 14.46 9.98
CA ARG A 440 15.05 14.90 10.52
C ARG A 440 15.76 13.80 11.29
N TYR A 441 17.09 13.86 11.24
CA TYR A 441 17.94 12.99 12.06
C TYR A 441 17.86 13.39 13.54
N VAL A 442 18.01 12.39 14.41
CA VAL A 442 17.92 12.52 15.88
C VAL A 442 18.67 13.73 16.43
N GLY A 443 19.93 13.92 16.01
CA GLY A 443 20.75 15.04 16.47
C GLY A 443 20.13 16.42 16.24
N TYR A 444 19.53 16.65 15.06
CA TYR A 444 18.90 17.93 14.76
C TYR A 444 17.71 18.22 15.69
N VAL A 445 16.90 17.21 15.97
CA VAL A 445 15.75 17.36 16.86
C VAL A 445 16.21 17.67 18.28
N ILE A 446 17.23 16.96 18.77
CA ILE A 446 17.84 17.22 20.09
C ILE A 446 18.38 18.65 20.15
N ASP A 447 19.14 19.09 19.15
CA ASP A 447 19.72 20.44 19.12
C ASP A 447 18.64 21.54 19.14
N VAL A 448 17.56 21.37 18.38
CA VAL A 448 16.44 22.33 18.37
C VAL A 448 15.74 22.37 19.72
N LEU A 449 15.51 21.22 20.35
CA LEU A 449 14.89 21.17 21.67
C LEU A 449 15.79 21.72 22.76
N GLN A 450 17.09 21.42 22.72
CA GLN A 450 18.07 22.02 23.60
C GLN A 450 18.10 23.53 23.46
N MET A 451 18.04 24.04 22.23
CA MET A 451 17.96 25.47 21.98
C MET A 451 16.69 26.09 22.59
N LEU A 452 15.53 25.45 22.42
CA LEU A 452 14.26 25.96 22.95
C LEU A 452 14.23 25.94 24.50
N TYR A 453 14.57 24.80 25.10
CA TYR A 453 14.39 24.57 26.53
C TYR A 453 15.59 25.02 27.38
N VAL A 454 16.81 24.80 26.90
CA VAL A 454 18.04 25.11 27.66
C VAL A 454 18.52 26.53 27.34
N ASP A 455 18.76 26.83 26.06
CA ASP A 455 19.36 28.12 25.67
C ASP A 455 18.38 29.27 25.86
N PHE A 456 17.13 29.10 25.40
CA PHE A 456 16.10 30.14 25.47
C PHE A 456 15.15 30.01 26.66
N LYS A 457 15.31 28.97 27.50
CA LYS A 457 14.56 28.79 28.75
C LYS A 457 13.05 28.89 28.55
N PHE A 458 12.51 28.08 27.64
CA PHE A 458 11.07 28.02 27.45
C PHE A 458 10.38 27.37 28.66
N ASP A 459 9.38 28.04 29.23
CA ASP A 459 8.85 27.73 30.56
C ASP A 459 7.78 26.63 30.61
N LEU A 460 7.38 26.06 29.46
CA LEU A 460 6.31 25.06 29.36
C LEU A 460 6.89 23.64 29.23
N PRO A 461 6.84 22.80 30.28
CA PRO A 461 7.39 21.45 30.25
C PRO A 461 6.77 20.60 29.15
N LEU A 462 7.58 19.75 28.51
CA LEU A 462 7.07 18.86 27.46
C LEU A 462 6.04 17.84 28.00
N GLY A 463 6.17 17.44 29.27
CA GLY A 463 5.17 16.62 29.96
C GLY A 463 3.80 17.30 30.09
N ASP A 464 3.76 18.62 30.30
CA ASP A 464 2.52 19.39 30.42
C ASP A 464 1.83 19.60 29.06
N CYS A 465 2.55 19.35 27.97
CA CYS A 465 2.01 19.35 26.62
C CYS A 465 1.28 18.04 26.25
N GLN A 466 1.32 17.02 27.11
CA GLN A 466 0.57 15.78 26.94
C GLN A 466 -0.91 16.03 27.28
N LYS A 467 -1.79 15.93 26.28
CA LYS A 467 -3.23 16.19 26.42
C LYS A 467 -4.03 14.94 26.10
N ASP A 468 -4.64 14.36 27.14
CA ASP A 468 -5.46 13.14 27.16
C ASP A 468 -4.82 11.89 26.53
N CYS A 469 -5.08 10.72 27.13
CA CYS A 469 -4.44 9.45 26.81
C CYS A 469 -4.86 8.84 25.45
N ALA A 470 -4.99 9.62 24.38
CA ALA A 470 -5.39 9.13 23.06
C ALA A 470 -4.60 9.73 21.87
N MET A 471 -3.68 10.67 22.09
CA MET A 471 -2.95 11.31 20.98
C MET A 471 -1.45 11.01 21.03
N THR A 472 -1.02 10.05 20.19
CA THR A 472 0.38 9.65 19.94
C THR A 472 1.27 10.74 19.34
N THR A 473 0.76 11.97 19.24
CA THR A 473 1.39 13.10 18.57
C THR A 473 1.61 14.30 19.50
N THR A 474 1.51 14.09 20.82
CA THR A 474 1.65 15.14 21.84
C THR A 474 2.73 14.81 22.88
N GLY A 475 3.30 15.85 23.49
CA GLY A 475 4.29 15.72 24.57
C GLY A 475 5.53 14.92 24.14
N TYR A 476 5.87 13.88 24.91
CA TYR A 476 7.03 13.02 24.65
C TYR A 476 6.82 12.00 23.51
N HIS A 477 5.57 11.67 23.13
CA HIS A 477 5.30 10.61 22.14
C HIS A 477 5.96 10.79 20.77
N PRO A 478 6.00 12.00 20.17
CA PRO A 478 6.69 12.24 18.90
C PRO A 478 8.17 11.82 18.92
N LEU A 479 8.84 11.82 20.08
CA LEU A 479 10.25 11.41 20.19
C LEU A 479 10.46 9.92 19.85
N PHE A 480 9.45 9.06 20.00
CA PHE A 480 9.54 7.67 19.56
C PHE A 480 9.59 7.55 18.04
N LYS A 481 8.91 8.45 17.32
CA LYS A 481 8.98 8.50 15.85
C LYS A 481 10.36 8.97 15.37
N MET A 482 10.98 9.91 16.08
CA MET A 482 12.32 10.42 15.75
C MET A 482 13.38 9.30 15.65
N VAL A 483 13.30 8.29 16.53
CA VAL A 483 14.30 7.21 16.54
C VAL A 483 14.06 6.15 15.46
N GLU A 484 12.86 6.07 14.88
CA GLU A 484 12.49 5.05 13.87
C GLU A 484 13.46 5.03 12.67
N TYR A 485 13.85 6.19 12.16
CA TYR A 485 14.61 6.32 10.91
C TYR A 485 16.10 6.62 11.10
N GLY A 486 16.57 6.93 12.32
CA GLY A 486 17.97 7.32 12.55
C GLY A 486 18.95 6.16 12.41
N THR A 487 19.98 6.29 11.57
CA THR A 487 21.04 5.28 11.37
C THR A 487 21.97 5.12 12.58
N SER A 488 21.86 5.98 13.61
CA SER A 488 22.65 5.90 14.85
C SER A 488 21.78 6.38 16.01
N ALA A 489 20.70 5.62 16.27
CA ALA A 489 19.66 5.97 17.23
C ALA A 489 19.30 4.83 18.19
N ILE A 490 20.12 3.76 18.28
CA ILE A 490 19.85 2.58 19.11
C ILE A 490 19.93 2.94 20.59
N MET A 491 21.01 3.61 20.99
CA MET A 491 21.15 4.05 22.37
C MET A 491 20.15 5.15 22.67
N CYS A 492 19.87 6.04 21.71
CA CYS A 492 18.82 7.04 21.85
C CYS A 492 17.44 6.41 22.12
N SER A 493 17.06 5.37 21.37
CA SER A 493 15.78 4.68 21.57
C SER A 493 15.72 3.95 22.91
N PHE A 494 16.85 3.36 23.34
CA PHE A 494 16.95 2.69 24.64
C PHE A 494 16.82 3.68 25.80
N GLU A 495 17.59 4.76 25.79
CA GLU A 495 17.53 5.78 26.85
C GLU A 495 16.18 6.49 26.88
N LEU A 496 15.59 6.82 25.72
CA LEU A 496 14.24 7.38 25.66
C LEU A 496 13.22 6.46 26.31
N PHE A 497 13.25 5.17 25.96
CA PHE A 497 12.34 4.19 26.53
C PHE A 497 12.52 4.04 28.04
N GLU A 498 13.77 3.90 28.52
CA GLU A 498 14.06 3.78 29.96
C GLU A 498 13.64 5.02 30.74
N HIS A 499 13.86 6.21 30.17
CA HIS A 499 13.43 7.46 30.77
C HIS A 499 11.89 7.54 30.87
N MET A 500 11.17 7.22 29.79
CA MET A 500 9.71 7.17 29.80
C MET A 500 9.16 6.08 30.72
N LEU A 501 9.87 4.96 30.90
CA LEU A 501 9.51 3.92 31.86
C LEU A 501 9.64 4.41 33.31
N LYS A 502 10.64 5.26 33.62
CA LYS A 502 10.75 5.93 34.93
C LYS A 502 9.58 6.88 35.15
N LEU A 503 9.23 7.70 34.15
CA LEU A 503 8.07 8.60 34.21
C LEU A 503 6.75 7.85 34.38
N LYS A 504 6.56 6.72 33.70
CA LYS A 504 5.39 5.86 33.88
C LYS A 504 5.25 5.34 35.31
N LYS A 505 6.35 4.92 35.94
CA LYS A 505 6.33 4.49 37.35
C LYS A 505 5.95 5.62 38.32
N ARG A 506 6.20 6.88 37.93
CA ARG A 506 5.79 8.09 38.67
C ARG A 506 4.36 8.54 38.32
N GLY A 507 3.67 7.87 37.40
CA GLY A 507 2.35 8.27 36.92
C GLY A 507 2.35 9.51 36.03
N GLN A 508 3.52 9.89 35.48
CA GLN A 508 3.73 11.12 34.70
C GLN A 508 3.77 10.86 33.18
N PHE A 509 3.72 9.60 32.76
CA PHE A 509 3.71 9.22 31.35
C PHE A 509 2.96 7.89 31.18
N GLU A 510 2.24 7.74 30.08
CA GLU A 510 1.60 6.49 29.69
C GLU A 510 1.98 6.16 28.26
N PHE A 511 2.49 4.95 28.02
CA PHE A 511 2.80 4.49 26.66
C PHE A 511 1.53 4.27 25.82
N PHE A 512 1.70 4.25 24.51
CA PHE A 512 0.74 3.70 23.55
C PHE A 512 1.34 2.53 22.77
N PRO A 513 0.51 1.61 22.22
CA PRO A 513 0.98 0.56 21.32
C PRO A 513 1.83 1.08 20.14
N GLU A 514 1.55 2.29 19.65
CA GLU A 514 2.31 2.94 18.59
C GLU A 514 3.75 3.26 19.00
N ASP A 515 4.00 3.66 20.26
CA ASP A 515 5.36 3.92 20.77
C ASP A 515 6.22 2.66 20.64
N PHE A 516 5.66 1.49 20.97
CA PHE A 516 6.33 0.20 20.84
C PHE A 516 6.54 -0.20 19.38
N SER A 517 5.64 0.20 18.48
CA SER A 517 5.81 -0.07 17.05
C SER A 517 7.08 0.62 16.52
N TYR A 518 7.33 1.87 16.89
CA TYR A 518 8.56 2.58 16.50
C TYR A 518 9.82 1.92 17.08
N LEU A 519 9.79 1.54 18.36
CA LEU A 519 10.90 0.87 19.05
C LEU A 519 11.23 -0.51 18.44
N LEU A 520 10.21 -1.28 18.06
CA LEU A 520 10.41 -2.58 17.43
C LEU A 520 10.91 -2.45 15.99
N THR A 521 10.44 -1.46 15.23
CA THR A 521 10.92 -1.18 13.87
C THR A 521 12.42 -0.86 13.86
N ILE A 522 12.90 0.03 14.75
CA ILE A 522 14.32 0.38 14.81
C ILE A 522 15.19 -0.83 15.20
N ALA A 523 14.77 -1.59 16.22
CA ALA A 523 15.50 -2.78 16.66
C ALA A 523 15.55 -3.87 15.56
N GLY A 524 14.44 -4.05 14.84
CA GLY A 524 14.35 -4.99 13.73
C GLY A 524 15.21 -4.59 12.53
N ARG A 525 15.25 -3.29 12.17
CA ARG A 525 16.06 -2.78 11.06
C ARG A 525 17.56 -2.99 11.30
N LEU A 526 18.02 -2.72 12.53
CA LEU A 526 19.44 -2.75 12.89
C LEU A 526 19.95 -4.15 13.26
N ASN A 527 19.11 -5.16 13.06
CA ASN A 527 19.40 -6.54 13.35
C ASN A 527 19.72 -6.84 14.83
N ASP A 528 19.12 -6.10 15.77
CA ASP A 528 19.34 -6.30 17.21
C ASP A 528 18.23 -7.12 17.86
N ASN A 529 18.42 -8.44 17.87
CA ASN A 529 17.49 -9.39 18.49
C ASN A 529 17.30 -9.14 20.01
N MET A 530 18.36 -8.72 20.71
CA MET A 530 18.31 -8.53 22.16
C MET A 530 17.42 -7.33 22.51
N LEU A 531 17.61 -6.22 21.80
CA LEU A 531 16.79 -5.02 21.97
C LEU A 531 15.35 -5.22 21.50
N PHE A 532 15.16 -5.92 20.38
CA PHE A 532 13.83 -6.27 19.87
C PHE A 532 13.02 -7.05 20.91
N ASN A 533 13.61 -8.12 21.45
CA ASN A 533 12.95 -8.94 22.46
C ASN A 533 12.69 -8.17 23.75
N TYR A 534 13.59 -7.25 24.13
CA TYR A 534 13.38 -6.38 25.30
C TYR A 534 12.14 -5.51 25.15
N TYR A 535 12.01 -4.78 24.03
CA TYR A 535 10.84 -3.95 23.77
C TYR A 535 9.56 -4.75 23.63
N PHE A 536 9.61 -5.90 22.95
CA PHE A 536 8.46 -6.77 22.77
C PHE A 536 7.96 -7.33 24.10
N MET A 537 8.88 -7.74 24.98
CA MET A 537 8.54 -8.16 26.33
C MET A 537 7.83 -7.06 27.12
N LYS A 538 8.35 -5.83 27.05
CA LYS A 538 7.73 -4.67 27.72
C LYS A 538 6.36 -4.34 27.15
N TYR A 539 6.17 -4.50 25.84
CA TYR A 539 4.86 -4.39 25.23
C TYR A 539 3.87 -5.42 25.80
N LEU A 540 4.26 -6.70 25.88
CA LEU A 540 3.40 -7.75 26.44
C LEU A 540 3.02 -7.48 27.90
N GLU A 541 4.00 -7.09 28.73
CA GLU A 541 3.76 -6.72 30.13
C GLU A 541 2.71 -5.61 30.27
N LEU A 542 2.71 -4.62 29.37
CA LEU A 542 1.82 -3.46 29.45
C LEU A 542 0.49 -3.65 28.72
N TYR A 543 0.50 -4.17 27.49
CA TYR A 543 -0.66 -4.18 26.57
C TYR A 543 -1.10 -5.58 26.16
N GLY A 544 -0.33 -6.63 26.46
CA GLY A 544 -0.67 -7.98 26.00
C GLY A 544 -2.03 -8.46 26.49
N HIS A 545 -2.53 -8.01 27.63
CA HIS A 545 -3.88 -8.35 28.10
C HIS A 545 -5.00 -7.74 27.22
N GLN A 546 -4.74 -6.59 26.58
CA GLN A 546 -5.69 -5.91 25.70
C GLN A 546 -5.89 -6.65 24.37
N SER A 547 -4.93 -7.50 24.02
CA SER A 547 -4.97 -8.38 22.85
C SER A 547 -5.82 -9.65 23.05
N TYR A 548 -6.44 -9.83 24.23
CA TYR A 548 -7.33 -10.96 24.52
C TYR A 548 -8.81 -10.59 24.31
N ASP A 549 -9.50 -11.32 23.43
CA ASP A 549 -10.95 -11.20 23.26
C ASP A 549 -11.68 -12.17 24.20
N VAL A 550 -12.40 -11.61 25.17
CA VAL A 550 -13.19 -12.35 26.16
C VAL A 550 -14.29 -13.20 25.52
N LYS A 551 -14.85 -12.79 24.38
CA LYS A 551 -15.96 -13.48 23.71
C LYS A 551 -15.47 -14.70 22.94
N THR A 552 -14.39 -14.54 22.18
CA THR A 552 -13.83 -15.61 21.35
C THR A 552 -12.82 -16.47 22.12
N LYS A 553 -12.33 -15.99 23.27
CA LYS A 553 -11.22 -16.56 24.05
C LYS A 553 -9.95 -16.71 23.22
N LEU A 554 -9.76 -15.82 22.25
CA LEU A 554 -8.59 -15.78 21.39
C LEU A 554 -7.71 -14.62 21.82
N TRP A 555 -6.40 -14.82 21.70
CA TRP A 555 -5.42 -13.77 21.89
C TRP A 555 -4.70 -13.52 20.57
N SER A 556 -4.61 -12.26 20.16
CA SER A 556 -3.89 -11.89 18.93
C SER A 556 -3.23 -10.52 19.06
N LEU A 557 -1.99 -10.43 18.62
CA LEU A 557 -1.29 -9.15 18.49
C LEU A 557 -2.02 -8.24 17.45
N PRO A 558 -1.94 -6.91 17.61
CA PRO A 558 -2.37 -5.98 16.57
C PRO A 558 -1.67 -6.24 15.23
N ASP A 559 -2.37 -6.04 14.11
CA ASP A 559 -1.85 -6.32 12.75
C ASP A 559 -0.48 -5.69 12.47
N ARG A 560 -0.26 -4.45 12.95
CA ARG A 560 1.03 -3.77 12.79
C ARG A 560 2.16 -4.50 13.53
N LEU A 561 1.91 -4.97 14.75
CA LEU A 561 2.89 -5.72 15.52
C LEU A 561 3.06 -7.15 15.01
N LEU A 562 2.01 -7.79 14.48
CA LEU A 562 2.11 -9.06 13.75
C LEU A 562 2.99 -8.92 12.52
N TRP A 563 2.85 -7.80 11.80
CA TRP A 563 3.68 -7.52 10.62
C TRP A 563 5.15 -7.31 11.00
N ILE A 564 5.42 -6.58 12.08
CA ILE A 564 6.79 -6.34 12.58
C ILE A 564 7.42 -7.63 13.16
N THR A 565 6.63 -8.47 13.83
CA THR A 565 7.12 -9.71 14.51
C THR A 565 7.06 -10.96 13.62
N GLY A 566 6.49 -10.87 12.42
CA GLY A 566 6.31 -12.01 11.50
C GLY A 566 7.60 -12.49 10.82
N GLU A 567 7.59 -13.73 10.35
CA GLU A 567 8.76 -14.45 9.78
C GLU A 567 9.44 -13.76 8.58
N ASN A 568 8.77 -12.80 7.92
CA ASN A 568 9.35 -12.04 6.80
C ASN A 568 10.30 -10.93 7.25
N PHE A 569 10.31 -10.57 8.54
CA PHE A 569 11.31 -9.68 9.15
C PHE A 569 12.42 -10.55 9.78
N LYS A 570 13.69 -10.15 9.67
CA LYS A 570 14.86 -10.94 10.10
C LYS A 570 14.85 -11.37 11.59
N PHE A 571 13.96 -10.82 12.43
CA PHE A 571 13.76 -11.14 13.85
C PHE A 571 12.31 -11.56 14.08
N GLY A 572 11.94 -12.68 13.47
CA GLY A 572 10.64 -13.30 13.73
C GLY A 572 10.65 -13.96 15.11
N ILE A 573 9.68 -13.60 15.95
CA ILE A 573 9.31 -14.46 17.06
C ILE A 573 8.79 -15.74 16.44
N SER A 574 9.36 -16.89 16.79
CA SER A 574 8.93 -18.14 16.17
C SER A 574 7.42 -18.35 16.37
N GLU A 575 6.76 -18.96 15.39
CA GLU A 575 5.32 -19.29 15.51
C GLU A 575 5.04 -20.09 16.79
N GLU A 576 6.01 -20.92 17.23
CA GLU A 576 5.99 -21.64 18.49
C GLU A 576 6.04 -20.73 19.73
N SER A 577 6.90 -19.70 19.71
CA SER A 577 6.99 -18.71 20.80
C SER A 577 5.71 -17.87 20.87
N LEU A 578 5.15 -17.46 19.73
CA LEU A 578 3.86 -16.77 19.66
C LEU A 578 2.71 -17.63 20.21
N LYS A 579 2.63 -18.91 19.82
CA LYS A 579 1.64 -19.86 20.40
C LYS A 579 1.83 -20.05 21.89
N THR A 580 3.07 -20.05 22.36
CA THR A 580 3.35 -20.17 23.80
C THR A 580 2.86 -18.94 24.56
N ILE A 581 3.07 -17.73 24.01
CA ILE A 581 2.55 -16.47 24.56
C ILE A 581 1.02 -16.46 24.54
N GLU A 582 0.41 -16.84 23.42
CA GLU A 582 -1.03 -16.96 23.24
C GLU A 582 -1.64 -17.86 24.33
N ASN A 583 -1.10 -19.08 24.48
CA ASN A 583 -1.54 -20.03 25.51
C ASN A 583 -1.42 -19.45 26.92
N MET A 584 -0.34 -18.71 27.23
CA MET A 584 -0.18 -18.08 28.54
C MET A 584 -1.27 -17.04 28.83
N TYR A 585 -1.65 -16.20 27.87
CA TYR A 585 -2.74 -15.24 28.07
C TYR A 585 -4.10 -15.93 28.14
N ILE A 586 -4.33 -17.00 27.36
CA ILE A 586 -5.56 -17.79 27.44
C ILE A 586 -5.68 -18.48 28.81
N GLU A 587 -4.62 -19.12 29.29
CA GLU A 587 -4.57 -19.79 30.60
C GLU A 587 -4.75 -18.81 31.76
N ASN A 588 -4.22 -17.59 31.63
CA ASN A 588 -4.39 -16.52 32.63
C ASN A 588 -5.73 -15.76 32.48
N GLY A 589 -6.62 -16.21 31.60
CA GLY A 589 -7.94 -15.60 31.38
C GLY A 589 -7.86 -14.16 30.87
N GLY A 590 -6.84 -13.83 30.07
CA GLY A 590 -6.62 -12.50 29.51
C GLY A 590 -6.13 -11.46 30.51
N LYS A 591 -5.69 -11.85 31.71
CA LYS A 591 -5.17 -10.91 32.71
C LYS A 591 -3.75 -10.45 32.35
N GLN A 592 -3.42 -9.24 32.80
CA GLN A 592 -2.07 -8.70 32.72
C GLN A 592 -1.07 -9.66 33.36
N LEU A 593 0.08 -9.85 32.71
CA LEU A 593 1.13 -10.74 33.21
C LEU A 593 1.65 -10.22 34.55
N THR A 594 1.78 -11.13 35.51
CA THR A 594 2.50 -10.86 36.75
C THR A 594 3.98 -11.07 36.51
N ARG A 595 4.80 -10.63 37.46
CA ARG A 595 6.25 -10.81 37.41
C ARG A 595 6.65 -12.28 37.17
N ASP A 596 5.98 -13.21 37.82
CA ASP A 596 6.30 -14.65 37.75
C ASP A 596 5.88 -15.29 36.41
N SER A 597 4.81 -14.81 35.78
CA SER A 597 4.44 -15.25 34.43
C SER A 597 5.30 -14.56 33.36
N GLY A 598 5.71 -13.31 33.59
CA GLY A 598 6.67 -12.59 32.75
C GLY A 598 8.03 -13.27 32.65
N GLU A 599 8.53 -13.89 33.73
CA GLU A 599 9.79 -14.66 33.68
C GLU A 599 9.72 -15.91 32.80
N ARG A 600 8.54 -16.54 32.65
CA ARG A 600 8.38 -17.67 31.71
C ARG A 600 8.44 -17.21 30.26
N VAL A 601 7.83 -16.08 29.96
CA VAL A 601 7.89 -15.46 28.64
C VAL A 601 9.33 -14.99 28.35
N PHE A 602 10.02 -14.43 29.34
CA PHE A 602 11.42 -14.01 29.23
C PHE A 602 12.36 -15.18 28.85
N LYS A 603 12.12 -16.38 29.38
CA LYS A 603 12.89 -17.60 29.04
C LYS A 603 12.74 -18.04 27.57
N LEU A 604 11.72 -17.57 26.85
CA LEU A 604 11.56 -17.85 25.41
C LEU A 604 12.54 -17.06 24.55
N PHE A 605 13.08 -15.95 25.08
CA PHE A 605 13.87 -14.99 24.32
C PHE A 605 15.37 -15.00 24.62
N TYR A 606 15.82 -15.80 25.60
CA TYR A 606 17.23 -15.91 26.00
C TYR A 606 17.75 -17.34 25.84
N ASN A 607 18.92 -17.51 25.24
CA ASN A 607 19.61 -18.80 25.14
C ASN A 607 20.05 -19.30 26.53
N LYS A 608 20.05 -20.62 26.71
CA LYS A 608 20.45 -21.30 27.96
C LYS A 608 21.89 -20.97 28.40
N ASP A 609 22.74 -20.52 27.49
CA ASP A 609 24.17 -20.26 27.75
C ASP A 609 24.45 -18.90 28.44
N ASP A 610 23.46 -17.99 28.50
CA ASP A 610 23.57 -16.70 29.19
C ASP A 610 23.12 -16.78 30.67
N GLN A 611 22.90 -18.00 31.21
CA GLN A 611 22.52 -18.23 32.60
C GLN A 611 23.75 -18.25 33.52
N THR A 612 24.46 -17.15 33.62
CA THR A 612 25.29 -16.90 34.80
C THR A 612 24.44 -16.19 35.85
N THR A 613 24.05 -16.96 36.86
CA THR A 613 23.83 -16.58 38.27
C THR A 613 24.04 -15.10 38.59
N ASP A 614 23.02 -14.39 39.08
CA ASP A 614 22.93 -14.12 40.53
C ASP A 614 21.59 -13.48 40.93
N ASP A 615 21.22 -13.76 42.17
CA ASP A 615 20.12 -13.18 42.93
C ASP A 615 20.28 -11.65 43.08
N GLY A 616 19.17 -10.91 42.96
CA GLY A 616 19.19 -9.49 43.30
C GLY A 616 18.30 -8.64 42.41
N ASN A 617 17.13 -8.32 42.93
CA ASN A 617 16.10 -7.51 42.32
C ASN A 617 16.43 -5.99 42.22
N LYS A 618 17.67 -5.62 41.88
CA LYS A 618 18.04 -4.21 41.67
C LYS A 618 18.90 -4.09 40.41
N ASN A 619 18.26 -3.59 39.35
CA ASN A 619 18.85 -3.09 38.10
C ASN A 619 19.14 -4.10 36.97
N ARG A 620 18.18 -4.99 36.67
CA ARG A 620 18.17 -5.75 35.40
C ARG A 620 18.30 -4.85 34.15
N ALA A 621 17.76 -3.63 34.20
CA ALA A 621 17.89 -2.63 33.13
C ALA A 621 19.34 -2.10 33.00
N ASP A 622 20.06 -1.88 34.10
CA ASP A 622 21.47 -1.45 34.03
C ASP A 622 22.36 -2.58 33.51
N SER A 623 22.13 -3.82 33.97
CA SER A 623 22.84 -5.00 33.44
C SER A 623 22.59 -5.18 31.93
N PHE A 624 21.34 -5.00 31.49
CA PHE A 624 20.99 -5.02 30.06
C PHE A 624 21.65 -3.86 29.30
N LYS A 625 21.63 -2.64 29.87
CA LYS A 625 22.30 -1.45 29.32
C LYS A 625 23.79 -1.72 29.12
N TYR A 626 24.51 -2.18 30.14
CA TYR A 626 25.94 -2.51 30.01
C TYR A 626 26.20 -3.55 28.92
N LYS A 627 25.40 -4.62 28.87
CA LYS A 627 25.52 -5.65 27.83
C LYS A 627 25.22 -5.10 26.42
N LEU A 628 24.21 -4.25 26.28
CA LEU A 628 23.89 -3.56 25.03
C LEU A 628 25.04 -2.61 24.62
N GLN A 629 25.59 -1.85 25.55
CA GLN A 629 26.70 -0.96 25.31
C GLN A 629 27.96 -1.71 24.84
N ASP A 630 28.28 -2.83 25.48
CA ASP A 630 29.39 -3.69 25.09
C ASP A 630 29.15 -4.29 23.70
N VAL A 631 27.92 -4.72 23.41
CA VAL A 631 27.53 -5.23 22.09
C VAL A 631 27.70 -4.15 21.01
N LEU A 632 27.24 -2.92 21.26
CA LEU A 632 27.34 -1.82 20.28
C LEU A 632 28.77 -1.32 20.08
N ARG A 633 29.61 -1.38 21.12
CA ARG A 633 31.05 -1.05 21.01
C ARG A 633 31.87 -2.11 20.28
N ASN A 634 31.47 -3.38 20.38
CA ASN A 634 32.22 -4.51 19.83
C ASN A 634 31.66 -5.05 18.49
N LYS A 635 30.42 -4.70 18.11
CA LYS A 635 29.85 -5.12 16.83
C LYS A 635 30.26 -4.17 15.70
N ASN A 636 30.79 -4.75 14.63
CA ASN A 636 30.66 -4.17 13.28
C ASN A 636 29.19 -4.33 12.85
N LEU A 637 28.31 -3.43 13.32
CA LEU A 637 26.92 -3.42 12.86
C LEU A 637 26.92 -3.28 11.33
N THR A 638 26.18 -4.18 10.67
CA THR A 638 26.30 -4.52 9.25
C THR A 638 25.75 -3.46 8.29
N GLU A 639 25.46 -2.25 8.75
CA GLU A 639 24.90 -1.17 7.93
C GLU A 639 26.00 -0.16 7.59
N GLU A 640 26.19 0.14 6.30
CA GLU A 640 27.07 1.22 5.85
C GLU A 640 26.58 2.54 6.47
N GLY A 641 27.36 3.11 7.41
CA GLY A 641 27.07 4.42 8.00
C GLY A 641 26.59 4.44 9.45
N TYR A 642 26.49 3.30 10.15
CA TYR A 642 26.28 3.30 11.62
C TYR A 642 27.53 3.79 12.36
N SER A 643 27.37 4.71 13.32
CA SER A 643 28.44 5.19 14.20
C SER A 643 28.04 5.06 15.67
N ALA A 644 28.63 4.08 16.37
CA ALA A 644 28.41 3.88 17.80
C ALA A 644 28.74 5.15 18.61
N GLN A 645 29.85 5.83 18.28
CA GLN A 645 30.25 7.07 18.94
C GLN A 645 29.20 8.17 18.79
N THR A 646 28.60 8.30 17.61
CA THR A 646 27.55 9.28 17.32
C THR A 646 26.25 8.94 18.06
N ASP A 647 25.89 7.66 18.11
CA ASP A 647 24.71 7.18 18.85
C ASP A 647 24.84 7.44 20.35
N PHE A 648 25.98 7.09 20.96
CA PHE A 648 26.27 7.38 22.36
C PHE A 648 26.23 8.88 22.66
N TYR A 649 26.85 9.69 21.81
CA TYR A 649 26.84 11.15 21.98
C TYR A 649 25.42 11.72 22.00
N TYR A 650 24.56 11.33 21.04
CA TYR A 650 23.18 11.81 21.02
C TYR A 650 22.33 11.22 22.15
N ALA A 651 22.60 9.99 22.59
CA ALA A 651 21.91 9.40 23.72
C ALA A 651 22.20 10.18 25.02
N ASP A 652 23.46 10.54 25.27
CA ASP A 652 23.85 11.33 26.43
C ASP A 652 23.23 12.74 26.40
N LEU A 653 23.20 13.37 25.22
CA LEU A 653 22.52 14.66 25.02
C LEU A 653 21.01 14.56 25.26
N LEU A 654 20.36 13.52 24.75
CA LEU A 654 18.93 13.28 24.93
C LEU A 654 18.59 13.11 26.42
N VAL A 655 19.35 12.29 27.14
CA VAL A 655 19.14 12.08 28.58
C VAL A 655 19.29 13.40 29.34
N SER A 656 20.38 14.13 29.09
CA SER A 656 20.64 15.42 29.73
C SER A 656 19.51 16.42 29.47
N LEU A 657 18.99 16.44 28.24
CA LEU A 657 17.89 17.29 27.84
C LEU A 657 16.59 16.92 28.54
N LEU A 658 16.24 15.63 28.58
CA LEU A 658 15.04 15.14 29.25
C LEU A 658 15.09 15.42 30.77
N GLU A 659 16.23 15.16 31.41
CA GLU A 659 16.44 15.48 32.83
C GLU A 659 16.35 16.98 33.12
N TYR A 660 16.86 17.82 32.22
CA TYR A 660 16.71 19.27 32.35
C TYR A 660 15.24 19.70 32.26
N MET A 661 14.50 19.18 31.27
CA MET A 661 13.07 19.48 31.11
C MET A 661 12.25 19.04 32.32
N GLU A 662 12.63 17.97 33.02
CA GLU A 662 11.99 17.54 34.27
C GLU A 662 12.38 18.43 35.48
N THR A 663 13.67 18.74 35.64
CA THR A 663 14.21 19.38 36.85
C THR A 663 14.02 20.89 36.89
N ALA A 664 14.03 21.56 35.74
CA ALA A 664 13.82 23.01 35.65
C ALA A 664 12.41 23.45 36.12
N HIS A 665 11.47 22.49 36.23
CA HIS A 665 10.05 22.76 36.50
C HIS A 665 9.51 22.08 37.77
N ASN A 666 10.36 21.39 38.55
CA ASN A 666 10.03 20.84 39.89
C ASN A 666 10.97 21.42 40.98
N PRO A 667 10.71 22.61 41.52
CA PRO A 667 11.55 23.20 42.57
C PRO A 667 11.42 22.49 43.94
N THR A 668 10.49 21.57 44.12
CA THR A 668 10.25 20.84 45.39
C THR A 668 11.14 19.62 45.62
N SER A 669 12.17 19.39 44.80
CA SER A 669 13.10 18.25 44.94
C SER A 669 14.52 18.63 45.38
N ARG A 670 14.75 19.90 45.73
CA ARG A 670 15.97 20.34 46.41
C ARG A 670 15.61 20.90 47.79
N ASP A 671 15.38 19.98 48.73
CA ASP A 671 15.59 20.17 50.18
C ASP A 671 16.03 18.83 50.81
#